data_AF-A0A3Q2Y7J0-F1
#
_entry.id   AF-A0A3Q2Y7J0-F1
#
_cell.length_a   1.000
_cell.length_b   1.000
_cell.length_c   1.000
_cell.angle_alpha   90.00
_cell.angle_beta   90.00
_cell.angle_gamma   90.00
#
_symmetry.space_group_name_H-M   'P 1'
#
loop_
_entity.id
_entity.type
_entity.pdbx_description
1 polymer ?
#
loop_
_entity_poly.entity_id
_entity_poly.type
_entity_poly.pdbx_seq_one_letter_code
_entity_poly.pdbx_strand_id
1 'polypeptide(L)'
;IIQSSCREAEHPSQDAERPMGGTNPPIQTLRIILLGSRFVGKTSVKNTIFGIKEQVEETTVLSYAQMGIVGSTEITVVDTPPSWYKGISACNTPEIIKDELLHSLLKCPPGPHVFLLVIDADASFNAQHLKAATTHVELLGESVWKHTMVVFTRGDWLGSRSIEEYIEGEGNALQCLVERCGNRYHVLDNTNEDDSSQVDDLLEKITLTLAGNGWQHFTPNQKMLDALMKKTKRVENAARLRSQVKATRAEKDPIICFQIFKWPRATLPQVCGPDIIRTKEMPERRLVLIGARRDGKSSSANTILRKEWFKSGRIRTAHAEARHAIVENRNLVVVVDTAGWKDSASLSEISEREKQQLKLGASKCPPGPHAFLLVIPTDSSFTHKQRKVVQEHMKLLGDRAWRYTMVLFTFGDYLGKRTIEEHIESEGEALTWLIEKCQNRYHVFNNTDKSNSSQVIELMEKIDDMVDENGNEMEPIQTLRIILLGSRFVGKTSVRNTIFGIKEQVEETTVLSYAQEGIVGRTKITVVDTPSWRKGFSACDTPEIIKDELLHSLLKCPPGPHVFLLVIDADASFNAQHLKAATTHVELLGESVWKHTMVVFTRGDWLGSRSIEEYIEGEGNALQCLVERCGNRYHVLDNMNEDDSSQVDDLLEKITLTLAGNGVETPTTVCMSQIKPTLVSTTSCLKR
;
A
#
# COMPACT_ATOMS: atom_id res chain seq x y z
N ILE A 1 -10.59 16.07 -24.57
CA ILE A 1 -10.05 16.55 -25.86
C ILE A 1 -9.33 15.38 -26.54
N ILE A 2 -10.09 14.38 -26.99
CA ILE A 2 -9.64 13.34 -27.94
C ILE A 2 -10.90 13.05 -28.77
N GLN A 3 -11.13 13.91 -29.75
CA GLN A 3 -12.08 13.71 -30.84
C GLN A 3 -11.46 14.45 -32.03
N SER A 4 -11.16 13.70 -33.09
CA SER A 4 -10.94 14.12 -34.49
C SER A 4 -9.68 13.49 -35.08
N SER A 5 -9.85 12.36 -35.78
CA SER A 5 -9.23 12.06 -37.08
C SER A 5 -9.36 10.57 -37.39
N CYS A 6 -10.59 10.07 -37.53
CA CYS A 6 -10.87 8.94 -38.40
C CYS A 6 -11.37 9.57 -39.70
N ARG A 7 -10.48 9.70 -40.69
CA ARG A 7 -10.89 9.98 -42.06
C ARG A 7 -11.36 8.66 -42.65
N GLU A 8 -12.56 8.65 -43.20
CA GLU A 8 -13.06 7.58 -44.06
C GLU A 8 -12.03 7.33 -45.16
N ALA A 9 -11.42 6.15 -45.14
CA ALA A 9 -10.63 5.65 -46.25
C ALA A 9 -11.58 4.82 -47.11
N GLU A 10 -11.77 5.24 -48.36
CA GLU A 10 -12.52 4.53 -49.38
C GLU A 10 -12.00 3.08 -49.51
N HIS A 11 -12.92 2.12 -49.55
CA HIS A 11 -12.61 0.72 -49.89
C HIS A 11 -11.89 0.66 -51.24
N PRO A 12 -10.67 0.12 -51.34
CA PRO A 12 -10.11 -0.24 -52.63
C PRO A 12 -10.89 -1.45 -53.14
N SER A 13 -11.60 -1.27 -54.25
CA SER A 13 -12.13 -2.33 -55.09
C SER A 13 -11.04 -3.39 -55.36
N GLN A 14 -11.36 -4.64 -55.05
CA GLN A 14 -10.57 -5.82 -55.43
C GLN A 14 -10.64 -6.01 -56.96
N ASP A 15 -9.86 -5.21 -57.70
CA ASP A 15 -9.49 -5.47 -59.08
C ASP A 15 -8.06 -4.97 -59.28
N ALA A 16 -7.10 -5.72 -58.72
CA ALA A 16 -5.68 -5.57 -59.04
C ALA A 16 -5.28 -6.73 -59.94
N GLU A 17 -4.93 -6.41 -61.19
CA GLU A 17 -4.38 -7.34 -62.17
C GLU A 17 -3.25 -8.19 -61.57
N ARG A 18 -3.34 -9.51 -61.75
CA ARG A 18 -2.25 -10.45 -61.42
C ARG A 18 -0.99 -10.06 -62.20
N PRO A 19 0.15 -9.79 -61.55
CA PRO A 19 1.42 -9.74 -62.24
C PRO A 19 1.77 -11.16 -62.69
N MET A 20 1.65 -11.40 -64.00
CA MET A 20 2.12 -12.61 -64.64
C MET A 20 3.66 -12.65 -64.60
N GLY A 21 4.21 -13.73 -64.02
CA GLY A 21 5.55 -14.20 -64.35
C GLY A 21 6.73 -13.50 -63.66
N GLY A 22 6.85 -13.66 -62.35
CA GLY A 22 8.11 -13.50 -61.64
C GLY A 22 8.18 -14.53 -60.51
N THR A 23 9.06 -15.53 -60.63
CA THR A 23 9.34 -16.45 -59.52
C THR A 23 9.90 -15.64 -58.37
N ASN A 24 9.09 -15.42 -57.33
CA ASN A 24 9.55 -14.80 -56.10
C ASN A 24 10.77 -15.57 -55.59
N PRO A 25 11.89 -14.88 -55.26
CA PRO A 25 13.09 -15.57 -54.79
C PRO A 25 12.76 -16.36 -53.52
N PRO A 26 13.23 -17.62 -53.40
CA PRO A 26 12.97 -18.41 -52.19
C PRO A 26 13.60 -17.72 -50.99
N ILE A 27 12.83 -17.55 -49.90
CA ILE A 27 13.33 -17.01 -48.64
C ILE A 27 14.34 -18.02 -48.10
N GLN A 28 15.63 -17.72 -48.26
CA GLN A 28 16.69 -18.55 -47.71
C GLN A 28 16.80 -18.37 -46.19
N THR A 29 16.55 -17.15 -45.70
CA THR A 29 16.61 -16.82 -44.27
C THR A 29 15.43 -15.95 -43.84
N LEU A 30 14.80 -16.29 -42.72
CA LEU A 30 13.68 -15.58 -42.11
C LEU A 30 13.99 -15.27 -40.64
N ARG A 31 13.57 -14.10 -40.16
CA ARG A 31 13.82 -13.64 -38.79
C ARG A 31 12.53 -13.07 -38.24
N ILE A 32 12.02 -13.68 -37.18
CA ILE A 32 10.71 -13.41 -36.61
C ILE A 32 10.89 -12.96 -35.17
N ILE A 33 10.20 -11.91 -34.77
CA ILE A 33 10.05 -11.54 -33.34
C ILE A 33 8.60 -11.77 -32.94
N LEU A 34 8.39 -12.55 -31.88
CA LEU A 34 7.06 -12.77 -31.31
C LEU A 34 6.76 -11.67 -30.29
N LEU A 35 5.62 -11.00 -30.43
CA LEU A 35 5.13 -9.94 -29.55
C LEU A 35 3.77 -10.33 -28.97
N GLY A 36 3.40 -9.76 -27.82
CA GLY A 36 2.06 -9.97 -27.25
C GLY A 36 2.06 -10.00 -25.73
N SER A 37 0.87 -9.94 -25.13
CA SER A 37 0.71 -9.95 -23.67
C SER A 37 1.08 -11.30 -23.05
N ARG A 38 1.13 -11.36 -21.72
CA ARG A 38 1.49 -12.58 -20.99
C ARG A 38 0.45 -13.68 -21.23
N PHE A 39 0.93 -14.93 -21.32
CA PHE A 39 0.11 -16.15 -21.46
C PHE A 39 -0.72 -16.29 -22.75
N VAL A 40 -0.49 -15.44 -23.75
CA VAL A 40 -1.15 -15.55 -25.07
C VAL A 40 -0.60 -16.69 -25.95
N GLY A 41 0.39 -17.45 -25.47
CA GLY A 41 0.96 -18.58 -26.19
C GLY A 41 2.07 -18.25 -27.18
N LYS A 42 2.90 -17.22 -26.93
CA LYS A 42 4.07 -16.92 -27.79
C LYS A 42 5.02 -18.11 -27.92
N THR A 43 5.38 -18.74 -26.80
CA THR A 43 6.24 -19.92 -26.81
C THR A 43 5.58 -21.09 -27.54
N SER A 44 4.26 -21.25 -27.44
CA SER A 44 3.50 -22.21 -28.25
C SER A 44 3.63 -21.90 -29.74
N VAL A 45 3.42 -20.65 -30.19
CA VAL A 45 3.62 -20.25 -31.60
C VAL A 45 5.03 -20.60 -32.08
N LYS A 46 6.06 -20.29 -31.29
CA LYS A 46 7.45 -20.65 -31.60
C LYS A 46 7.60 -22.17 -31.78
N ASN A 47 7.04 -22.96 -30.86
CA ASN A 47 7.14 -24.42 -30.90
C ASN A 47 6.40 -24.99 -32.11
N THR A 48 5.21 -24.48 -32.45
CA THR A 48 4.45 -24.85 -33.65
C THR A 48 5.25 -24.57 -34.91
N ILE A 49 5.89 -23.40 -35.03
CA ILE A 49 6.74 -23.05 -36.18
C ILE A 49 7.88 -24.07 -36.38
N PHE A 50 8.49 -24.56 -35.30
CA PHE A 50 9.58 -25.53 -35.37
C PHE A 50 9.14 -27.00 -35.31
N GLY A 51 7.84 -27.28 -35.19
CA GLY A 51 7.32 -28.65 -35.02
C GLY A 51 7.82 -29.35 -33.74
N ILE A 52 8.06 -28.59 -32.66
CA ILE A 52 8.60 -29.14 -31.40
C ILE A 52 7.45 -29.51 -30.47
N LYS A 53 7.38 -30.79 -30.09
CA LYS A 53 6.46 -31.30 -29.06
C LYS A 53 7.06 -31.08 -27.68
N GLU A 54 6.36 -30.30 -26.84
CA GLU A 54 6.65 -30.00 -25.43
C GLU A 54 8.08 -29.53 -25.07
N GLN A 55 8.19 -28.25 -24.68
CA GLN A 55 9.06 -27.84 -23.59
C GLN A 55 8.21 -27.19 -22.51
N VAL A 56 8.48 -27.54 -21.25
CA VAL A 56 7.97 -26.78 -20.09
C VAL A 56 8.36 -25.32 -20.32
N GLU A 57 7.38 -24.41 -20.27
CA GLU A 57 7.63 -22.96 -20.27
C GLU A 57 8.50 -22.61 -19.06
N GLU A 58 9.83 -22.61 -19.21
CA GLU A 58 10.68 -21.91 -18.28
C GLU A 58 10.35 -20.42 -18.42
N THR A 59 9.80 -19.84 -17.36
CA THR A 59 9.53 -18.40 -17.25
C THR A 59 10.84 -17.63 -17.18
N THR A 60 11.52 -17.56 -18.32
CA THR A 60 12.69 -16.71 -18.48
C THR A 60 12.22 -15.26 -18.62
N VAL A 61 13.02 -14.31 -18.16
CA VAL A 61 12.74 -12.85 -18.23
C VAL A 61 13.53 -12.19 -19.37
N LEU A 62 14.20 -13.01 -20.20
CA LEU A 62 15.09 -12.57 -21.27
C LEU A 62 14.68 -13.18 -22.60
N SER A 63 14.78 -12.39 -23.66
CA SER A 63 14.52 -12.81 -25.04
C SER A 63 15.48 -13.91 -25.46
N TYR A 64 14.93 -14.98 -26.03
CA TYR A 64 15.68 -16.14 -26.52
C TYR A 64 15.48 -16.29 -28.03
N ALA A 65 16.58 -16.33 -28.77
CA ALA A 65 16.57 -16.60 -30.20
C ALA A 65 16.79 -18.10 -30.43
N GLN A 66 15.84 -18.72 -31.13
CA GLN A 66 15.93 -20.10 -31.57
C GLN A 66 16.12 -20.12 -33.09
N MET A 67 17.06 -20.94 -33.56
CA MET A 67 17.31 -21.14 -34.99
C MET A 67 16.96 -22.57 -35.38
N GLY A 68 16.40 -22.73 -36.58
CA GLY A 68 16.07 -24.03 -37.14
C GLY A 68 15.73 -23.92 -38.63
N ILE A 69 15.62 -25.07 -39.29
CA ILE A 69 15.22 -25.16 -40.70
C ILE A 69 13.79 -25.68 -40.75
N VAL A 70 12.91 -24.97 -41.45
CA VAL A 70 11.52 -25.38 -41.69
C VAL A 70 11.32 -25.42 -43.20
N GLY A 71 11.03 -26.61 -43.74
CA GLY A 71 11.07 -26.87 -45.18
C GLY A 71 12.47 -26.60 -45.75
N SER A 72 12.59 -25.56 -46.60
CA SER A 72 13.86 -25.12 -47.19
C SER A 72 14.38 -23.78 -46.63
N THR A 73 13.70 -23.20 -45.64
CA THR A 73 14.01 -21.86 -45.10
C THR A 73 14.67 -21.95 -43.75
N GLU A 74 15.79 -21.26 -43.57
CA GLU A 74 16.40 -21.07 -42.25
C GLU A 74 15.63 -19.99 -41.48
N ILE A 75 15.02 -20.36 -40.35
CA ILE A 75 14.20 -19.46 -39.54
C ILE A 75 14.89 -19.21 -38.20
N THR A 76 15.03 -17.93 -37.85
CA THR A 76 15.28 -17.50 -36.47
C THR A 76 14.01 -16.93 -35.88
N VAL A 77 13.55 -17.47 -34.76
CA VAL A 77 12.43 -16.93 -33.98
C VAL A 77 12.95 -16.43 -32.65
N VAL A 78 12.74 -15.15 -32.36
CA VAL A 78 12.98 -14.56 -31.05
C VAL A 78 11.68 -14.55 -30.29
N ASP A 79 11.65 -15.38 -29.26
CA ASP A 79 10.62 -15.29 -28.23
C ASP A 79 10.97 -14.12 -27.31
N THR A 80 9.98 -13.28 -26.98
CA THR A 80 10.16 -12.12 -26.10
C THR A 80 9.49 -12.33 -24.73
N PRO A 81 10.23 -12.88 -23.75
CA PRO A 81 9.96 -12.68 -22.34
C PRO A 81 10.66 -11.40 -21.87
N PRO A 82 10.03 -10.47 -21.12
CA PRO A 82 8.73 -10.54 -20.46
C PRO A 82 7.62 -9.89 -21.28
N SER A 83 6.42 -10.42 -21.13
CA SER A 83 5.22 -9.89 -21.79
C SER A 83 4.48 -8.92 -20.89
N TRP A 84 3.95 -7.85 -21.45
CA TRP A 84 3.10 -6.94 -20.69
C TRP A 84 1.79 -7.60 -20.27
N TYR A 85 1.19 -7.08 -19.21
CA TYR A 85 -0.14 -7.52 -18.78
C TYR A 85 -1.21 -7.11 -19.76
N LYS A 86 -2.19 -7.99 -19.97
CA LYS A 86 -3.37 -7.71 -20.78
C LYS A 86 -4.09 -6.48 -20.19
N GLY A 87 -4.28 -5.45 -21.01
CA GLY A 87 -4.96 -4.20 -20.61
C GLY A 87 -4.09 -3.15 -19.90
N ILE A 88 -2.80 -3.42 -19.64
CA ILE A 88 -1.88 -2.45 -19.07
C ILE A 88 -1.05 -1.81 -20.19
N SER A 89 -1.07 -0.48 -20.31
CA SER A 89 -0.29 0.25 -21.30
C SER A 89 1.18 0.41 -20.91
N ALA A 90 2.05 0.63 -21.90
CA ALA A 90 3.51 0.71 -21.69
C ALA A 90 3.97 1.74 -20.64
N CYS A 91 3.20 2.81 -20.41
CA CYS A 91 3.52 3.79 -19.37
C CYS A 91 3.43 3.26 -17.93
N ASN A 92 2.69 2.16 -17.71
CA ASN A 92 2.54 1.50 -16.41
C ASN A 92 3.31 0.17 -16.33
N THR A 93 3.99 -0.20 -17.42
CA THR A 93 4.82 -1.40 -17.53
C THR A 93 6.22 -1.07 -17.02
N PRO A 94 6.87 -1.95 -16.24
CA PRO A 94 8.24 -1.75 -15.78
C PRO A 94 9.24 -1.49 -16.92
N GLU A 95 10.23 -0.65 -16.67
CA GLU A 95 11.32 -0.30 -17.60
C GLU A 95 12.14 -1.53 -18.00
N ILE A 96 12.35 -2.47 -17.08
CA ILE A 96 12.98 -3.76 -17.35
C ILE A 96 12.30 -4.54 -18.48
N ILE A 97 10.96 -4.53 -18.54
CA ILE A 97 10.18 -5.22 -19.58
C ILE A 97 10.28 -4.46 -20.91
N LYS A 98 10.19 -3.13 -20.86
CA LYS A 98 10.32 -2.27 -22.05
C LYS A 98 11.71 -2.36 -22.69
N ASP A 99 12.74 -2.34 -21.86
CA ASP A 99 14.13 -2.47 -22.30
C ASP A 99 14.37 -3.86 -22.92
N GLU A 100 13.77 -4.92 -22.35
CA GLU A 100 13.90 -6.27 -22.92
C GLU A 100 13.18 -6.41 -24.27
N LEU A 101 12.00 -5.81 -24.42
CA LEU A 101 11.32 -5.73 -25.71
C LEU A 101 12.21 -5.07 -26.78
N LEU A 102 12.88 -3.96 -26.45
CA LEU A 102 13.80 -3.30 -27.37
C LEU A 102 15.08 -4.14 -27.59
N HIS A 103 15.57 -4.81 -26.56
CA HIS A 103 16.75 -5.65 -26.61
C HIS A 103 16.55 -6.88 -27.51
N SER A 104 15.32 -7.34 -27.69
CA SER A 104 14.97 -8.40 -28.66
C SER A 104 15.44 -8.08 -30.09
N LEU A 105 15.49 -6.81 -30.48
CA LEU A 105 15.98 -6.38 -31.80
C LEU A 105 17.46 -6.71 -32.01
N LEU A 106 18.27 -6.72 -30.94
CA LEU A 106 19.69 -7.06 -30.98
C LEU A 106 19.94 -8.56 -31.17
N LYS A 107 18.91 -9.39 -31.00
CA LYS A 107 18.98 -10.85 -31.14
C LYS A 107 18.79 -11.34 -32.59
N CYS A 108 18.58 -10.44 -33.55
CA CYS A 108 18.27 -10.76 -34.94
C CYS A 108 18.94 -9.82 -35.96
N PRO A 109 20.28 -9.73 -36.03
CA PRO A 109 20.96 -8.86 -36.99
C PRO A 109 20.75 -9.31 -38.45
N PRO A 110 20.67 -8.38 -39.44
CA PRO A 110 20.60 -6.91 -39.31
C PRO A 110 19.24 -6.36 -38.81
N GLY A 111 18.19 -7.17 -38.79
CA GLY A 111 16.89 -6.84 -38.21
C GLY A 111 15.83 -7.90 -38.53
N PRO A 112 14.69 -7.90 -37.84
CA PRO A 112 13.62 -8.87 -38.09
C PRO A 112 12.91 -8.60 -39.42
N HIS A 113 12.51 -9.67 -40.08
CA HIS A 113 11.73 -9.60 -41.32
C HIS A 113 10.25 -9.32 -41.04
N VAL A 114 9.71 -9.96 -39.99
CA VAL A 114 8.31 -9.85 -39.58
C VAL A 114 8.18 -9.90 -38.05
N PHE A 115 7.18 -9.20 -37.52
CA PHE A 115 6.75 -9.29 -36.13
C PHE A 115 5.41 -10.02 -36.09
N LEU A 116 5.30 -11.05 -35.25
CA LEU A 116 4.03 -11.75 -35.02
C LEU A 116 3.45 -11.27 -33.70
N LEU A 117 2.37 -10.48 -33.77
CA LEU A 117 1.62 -10.02 -32.61
C LEU A 117 0.60 -11.08 -32.21
N VAL A 118 0.93 -11.83 -31.16
CA VAL A 118 0.16 -12.98 -30.70
C VAL A 118 -1.02 -12.55 -29.83
N ILE A 119 -2.22 -13.04 -30.17
CA ILE A 119 -3.48 -12.82 -29.45
C ILE A 119 -4.16 -14.15 -29.19
N ASP A 120 -4.65 -14.36 -27.98
CA ASP A 120 -5.42 -15.53 -27.59
C ASP A 120 -6.89 -15.38 -28.01
N ALA A 121 -7.38 -16.28 -28.87
CA ALA A 121 -8.75 -16.22 -29.38
C ALA A 121 -9.82 -16.57 -28.34
N ASP A 122 -9.44 -17.20 -27.22
CA ASP A 122 -10.36 -17.62 -26.16
C ASP A 122 -10.62 -16.53 -25.10
N ALA A 123 -10.10 -15.32 -25.29
CA ALA A 123 -10.21 -14.26 -24.30
C ALA A 123 -10.52 -12.91 -24.93
N SER A 124 -11.58 -12.27 -24.43
CA SER A 124 -12.11 -11.01 -24.96
C SER A 124 -11.05 -9.92 -25.19
N PHE A 125 -11.24 -9.11 -26.24
CA PHE A 125 -10.36 -8.05 -26.68
C PHE A 125 -11.06 -6.68 -26.66
N ASN A 126 -10.75 -5.87 -25.66
CA ASN A 126 -11.39 -4.56 -25.47
C ASN A 126 -10.42 -3.38 -25.74
N ALA A 127 -10.92 -2.14 -25.60
CA ALA A 127 -10.14 -0.92 -25.84
C ALA A 127 -8.88 -0.80 -24.96
N GLN A 128 -8.86 -1.35 -23.75
CA GLN A 128 -7.65 -1.38 -22.91
C GLN A 128 -6.62 -2.36 -23.49
N HIS A 129 -7.06 -3.50 -24.03
CA HIS A 129 -6.20 -4.48 -24.69
C HIS A 129 -5.58 -3.88 -25.96
N LEU A 130 -6.38 -3.17 -26.77
CA LEU A 130 -5.89 -2.39 -27.92
C LEU A 130 -4.80 -1.40 -27.47
N LYS A 131 -5.11 -0.54 -26.50
CA LYS A 131 -4.16 0.46 -26.00
C LYS A 131 -2.88 -0.19 -25.48
N ALA A 132 -2.98 -1.31 -24.77
CA ALA A 132 -1.83 -2.07 -24.30
C ALA A 132 -0.96 -2.55 -25.46
N ALA A 133 -1.54 -3.28 -26.43
CA ALA A 133 -0.81 -3.77 -27.59
C ALA A 133 -0.17 -2.64 -28.39
N THR A 134 -0.94 -1.59 -28.71
CA THR A 134 -0.46 -0.44 -29.49
C THR A 134 0.71 0.27 -28.80
N THR A 135 0.56 0.65 -27.53
CA THR A 135 1.60 1.42 -26.83
C THR A 135 2.91 0.64 -26.62
N HIS A 136 2.86 -0.70 -26.56
CA HIS A 136 4.07 -1.51 -26.46
C HIS A 136 4.74 -1.72 -27.82
N VAL A 137 3.97 -2.07 -28.85
CA VAL A 137 4.51 -2.26 -30.21
C VAL A 137 5.14 -0.96 -30.71
N GLU A 138 4.54 0.19 -30.42
CA GLU A 138 5.07 1.51 -30.79
C GLU A 138 6.36 1.93 -30.09
N LEU A 139 6.81 1.22 -29.04
CA LEU A 139 8.16 1.41 -28.48
C LEU A 139 9.24 1.13 -29.52
N LEU A 140 8.95 0.25 -30.48
CA LEU A 140 9.84 -0.10 -31.60
C LEU A 140 9.83 0.97 -32.71
N GLY A 141 8.91 1.95 -32.64
CA GLY A 141 8.70 2.98 -33.66
C GLY A 141 7.51 2.68 -34.58
N GLU A 142 6.96 3.72 -35.21
CA GLU A 142 5.72 3.64 -36.00
C GLU A 142 5.85 2.77 -37.26
N SER A 143 7.05 2.65 -37.84
CA SER A 143 7.30 1.80 -39.01
C SER A 143 7.16 0.30 -38.74
N VAL A 144 7.16 -0.13 -37.47
CA VAL A 144 7.03 -1.55 -37.09
C VAL A 144 5.73 -2.17 -37.61
N TRP A 145 4.65 -1.37 -37.68
CA TRP A 145 3.34 -1.86 -38.10
C TRP A 145 3.38 -2.39 -39.53
N LYS A 146 4.21 -1.82 -40.42
CA LYS A 146 4.40 -2.33 -41.79
C LYS A 146 4.95 -3.75 -41.84
N HIS A 147 5.65 -4.19 -40.80
CA HIS A 147 6.21 -5.54 -40.68
C HIS A 147 5.44 -6.43 -39.69
N THR A 148 4.30 -5.96 -39.14
CA THR A 148 3.55 -6.69 -38.10
C THR A 148 2.35 -7.45 -38.67
N MET A 149 2.20 -8.71 -38.28
CA MET A 149 1.05 -9.56 -38.57
C MET A 149 0.44 -10.06 -37.26
N VAL A 150 -0.89 -10.14 -37.17
CA VAL A 150 -1.56 -10.70 -36.00
C VAL A 150 -1.60 -12.23 -36.10
N VAL A 151 -1.25 -12.94 -35.03
CA VAL A 151 -1.38 -14.40 -34.97
C VAL A 151 -2.33 -14.75 -33.83
N PHE A 152 -3.46 -15.35 -34.17
CA PHE A 152 -4.43 -15.85 -33.21
C PHE A 152 -4.03 -17.25 -32.77
N THR A 153 -3.82 -17.44 -31.48
CA THR A 153 -3.63 -18.76 -30.87
C THR A 153 -4.95 -19.31 -30.38
N ARG A 154 -4.98 -20.62 -30.11
CA ARG A 154 -6.19 -21.34 -29.65
C ARG A 154 -7.29 -21.30 -30.72
N GLY A 155 -6.92 -21.54 -31.98
CA GLY A 155 -7.86 -21.56 -33.11
C GLY A 155 -9.00 -22.55 -32.94
N ASP A 156 -8.81 -23.61 -32.18
CA ASP A 156 -9.84 -24.57 -31.76
C ASP A 156 -11.05 -23.91 -31.09
N TRP A 157 -10.85 -22.79 -30.38
CA TRP A 157 -11.93 -22.04 -29.72
C TRP A 157 -12.89 -21.33 -30.67
N LEU A 158 -12.51 -21.12 -31.93
CA LEU A 158 -13.38 -20.52 -32.93
C LEU A 158 -14.55 -21.46 -33.30
N GLY A 159 -14.38 -22.77 -33.09
CA GLY A 159 -15.37 -23.78 -33.43
C GLY A 159 -15.64 -23.78 -34.95
N SER A 160 -16.89 -23.53 -35.33
CA SER A 160 -17.29 -23.44 -36.75
C SER A 160 -17.22 -22.02 -37.34
N ARG A 161 -16.84 -21.01 -36.54
CA ARG A 161 -16.78 -19.62 -37.00
C ARG A 161 -15.51 -19.39 -37.77
N SER A 162 -15.58 -18.55 -38.80
CA SER A 162 -14.38 -18.03 -39.43
C SER A 162 -13.66 -17.05 -38.51
N ILE A 163 -12.38 -16.79 -38.76
CA ILE A 163 -11.64 -15.78 -38.00
C ILE A 163 -12.17 -14.38 -38.27
N GLU A 164 -12.68 -14.12 -39.48
CA GLU A 164 -13.32 -12.87 -39.87
C GLU A 164 -14.57 -12.61 -39.02
N GLU A 165 -15.44 -13.62 -38.87
CA GLU A 165 -16.63 -13.54 -38.00
C GLU A 165 -16.24 -13.26 -36.54
N TYR A 166 -15.13 -13.85 -36.06
CA TYR A 166 -14.62 -13.57 -34.72
C TYR A 166 -14.11 -12.14 -34.57
N ILE A 167 -13.29 -11.65 -35.51
CA ILE A 167 -12.76 -10.28 -35.49
C ILE A 167 -13.90 -9.26 -35.51
N GLU A 168 -14.91 -9.48 -36.37
CA GLU A 168 -16.08 -8.62 -36.44
C GLU A 168 -16.90 -8.67 -35.14
N GLY A 169 -17.16 -9.88 -34.63
CA GLY A 169 -17.95 -10.10 -33.42
C GLY A 169 -17.30 -9.60 -32.12
N GLU A 170 -15.98 -9.62 -32.02
CA GLU A 170 -15.23 -9.12 -30.84
C GLU A 170 -15.27 -7.58 -30.75
N GLY A 171 -15.47 -6.91 -31.88
CA GLY A 171 -15.77 -5.49 -31.98
C GLY A 171 -14.59 -4.58 -32.32
N ASN A 172 -14.86 -3.27 -32.32
CA ASN A 172 -13.99 -2.24 -32.90
C ASN A 172 -12.54 -2.27 -32.38
N ALA A 173 -12.31 -2.70 -31.14
CA ALA A 173 -10.96 -2.71 -30.57
C ALA A 173 -10.04 -3.71 -31.29
N LEU A 174 -10.54 -4.92 -31.61
CA LEU A 174 -9.78 -5.93 -32.32
C LEU A 174 -9.68 -5.59 -33.82
N GLN A 175 -10.79 -5.15 -34.42
CA GLN A 175 -10.82 -4.68 -35.81
C GLN A 175 -9.77 -3.58 -36.05
N CYS A 176 -9.74 -2.54 -35.21
CA CYS A 176 -8.74 -1.47 -35.31
C CYS A 176 -7.30 -1.97 -35.21
N LEU A 177 -7.03 -3.01 -34.40
CA LEU A 177 -5.67 -3.57 -34.30
C LEU A 177 -5.28 -4.31 -35.57
N VAL A 178 -6.19 -5.12 -36.12
CA VAL A 178 -5.99 -5.90 -37.35
C VAL A 178 -5.82 -4.97 -38.55
N GLU A 179 -6.65 -3.93 -38.65
CA GLU A 179 -6.53 -2.86 -39.65
C GLU A 179 -5.20 -2.13 -39.55
N ARG A 180 -4.71 -1.85 -38.33
CA ARG A 180 -3.38 -1.24 -38.12
C ARG A 180 -2.24 -2.14 -38.58
N CYS A 181 -2.47 -3.46 -38.57
CA CYS A 181 -1.57 -4.44 -39.18
C CYS A 181 -1.82 -4.62 -40.68
N GLY A 182 -2.67 -3.80 -41.33
CA GLY A 182 -2.97 -3.91 -42.76
C GLY A 182 -3.75 -5.17 -43.12
N ASN A 183 -4.63 -5.64 -42.22
CA ASN A 183 -5.43 -6.86 -42.38
C ASN A 183 -4.59 -8.13 -42.58
N ARG A 184 -3.35 -8.13 -42.06
CA ARG A 184 -2.51 -9.32 -42.02
C ARG A 184 -2.77 -10.08 -40.73
N TYR A 185 -3.35 -11.27 -40.85
CA TYR A 185 -3.53 -12.17 -39.74
C TYR A 185 -3.49 -13.65 -40.14
N HIS A 186 -3.20 -14.50 -39.16
CA HIS A 186 -3.21 -15.96 -39.28
C HIS A 186 -3.73 -16.59 -37.98
N VAL A 187 -4.25 -17.82 -38.05
CA VAL A 187 -4.79 -18.56 -36.91
C VAL A 187 -4.02 -19.86 -36.76
N LEU A 188 -3.54 -20.15 -35.55
CA LEU A 188 -2.91 -21.41 -35.21
C LEU A 188 -3.80 -22.19 -34.23
N ASP A 189 -4.11 -23.43 -34.60
CA ASP A 189 -4.69 -24.40 -33.68
C ASP A 189 -3.56 -25.17 -32.99
N ASN A 190 -3.17 -24.65 -31.83
CA ASN A 190 -2.09 -25.24 -31.04
C ASN A 190 -2.45 -26.62 -30.46
N THR A 191 -3.70 -27.10 -30.60
CA THR A 191 -4.09 -28.45 -30.18
C THR A 191 -3.87 -29.49 -31.28
N ASN A 192 -3.75 -29.05 -32.53
CA ASN A 192 -3.51 -29.90 -33.69
C ASN A 192 -2.04 -29.83 -34.14
N GLU A 193 -1.12 -30.21 -33.25
CA GLU A 193 0.33 -30.09 -33.46
C GLU A 193 0.87 -30.89 -34.67
N ASP A 194 0.10 -31.85 -35.20
CA ASP A 194 0.48 -32.67 -36.35
C ASP A 194 0.09 -32.04 -37.70
N ASP A 195 -0.65 -30.93 -37.70
CA ASP A 195 -1.06 -30.21 -38.90
C ASP A 195 0.01 -29.23 -39.39
N SER A 196 1.01 -29.76 -40.10
CA SER A 196 2.08 -28.94 -40.69
C SER A 196 1.58 -27.91 -41.70
N SER A 197 0.36 -28.07 -42.25
CA SER A 197 -0.19 -27.15 -43.24
C SER A 197 -0.44 -25.75 -42.67
N GLN A 198 -0.71 -25.64 -41.37
CA GLN A 198 -0.87 -24.34 -40.70
C GLN A 198 0.41 -23.52 -40.74
N VAL A 199 1.56 -24.18 -40.59
CA VAL A 199 2.87 -23.52 -40.66
C VAL A 199 3.18 -23.12 -42.10
N ASP A 200 2.86 -23.97 -43.08
CA ASP A 200 3.05 -23.65 -44.50
C ASP A 200 2.20 -22.43 -44.91
N ASP A 201 0.93 -22.39 -44.51
CA ASP A 201 0.01 -21.26 -44.74
C ASP A 201 0.49 -19.98 -44.03
N LEU A 202 1.02 -20.10 -42.81
CA LEU A 202 1.62 -18.97 -42.09
C LEU A 202 2.83 -18.41 -42.85
N LEU A 203 3.73 -19.28 -43.33
CA LEU A 203 4.92 -18.88 -44.09
C LEU A 203 4.57 -18.25 -45.44
N GLU A 204 3.51 -18.70 -46.10
CA GLU A 204 2.99 -18.06 -47.32
C GLU A 204 2.52 -16.63 -47.02
N LYS A 205 1.72 -16.43 -45.96
CA LYS A 205 1.26 -15.09 -45.54
C LYS A 205 2.41 -14.17 -45.11
N ILE A 206 3.45 -14.72 -44.49
CA ILE A 206 4.70 -13.98 -44.19
C ILE A 206 5.41 -13.58 -45.49
N THR A 207 5.46 -14.48 -46.47
CA THR A 207 6.07 -14.19 -47.78
C THR A 207 5.34 -13.03 -48.48
N LEU A 208 4.00 -13.03 -48.46
CA LEU A 208 3.20 -11.91 -48.98
C LEU A 208 3.48 -10.60 -48.22
N THR A 209 3.63 -10.69 -46.89
CA THR A 209 4.01 -9.55 -46.06
C THR A 209 5.37 -8.99 -46.46
N LEU A 210 6.35 -9.85 -46.76
CA LEU A 210 7.68 -9.43 -47.18
C LEU A 210 7.66 -8.81 -48.57
N ALA A 211 6.94 -9.42 -49.52
CA ALA A 211 6.77 -8.87 -50.86
C ALA A 211 6.15 -7.47 -50.82
N GLY A 212 5.11 -7.25 -50.01
CA GLY A 212 4.50 -5.93 -49.80
C GLY A 212 5.44 -4.88 -49.19
N ASN A 213 6.52 -5.30 -48.53
CA ASN A 213 7.56 -4.45 -47.97
C ASN A 213 8.86 -4.45 -48.81
N GLY A 214 8.78 -4.89 -50.08
CA GLY A 214 9.94 -4.91 -50.98
C GLY A 214 11.06 -5.85 -50.51
N TRP A 215 10.73 -6.91 -49.78
CA TRP A 215 11.65 -7.89 -49.21
C TRP A 215 12.65 -7.32 -48.21
N GLN A 216 12.39 -6.12 -47.68
CA GLN A 216 13.24 -5.47 -46.70
C GLN A 216 12.91 -5.96 -45.29
N HIS A 217 13.96 -6.12 -44.47
CA HIS A 217 13.79 -6.33 -43.04
C HIS A 217 13.55 -5.00 -42.35
N PHE A 218 12.86 -5.03 -41.22
CA PHE A 218 12.72 -3.87 -40.34
C PHE A 218 14.10 -3.44 -39.86
N THR A 219 14.46 -2.18 -40.10
CA THR A 219 15.72 -1.59 -39.60
C THR A 219 15.44 -0.83 -38.32
N PRO A 220 15.96 -1.30 -37.16
CA PRO A 220 15.86 -0.57 -35.91
C PRO A 220 16.48 0.83 -36.01
N ASN A 221 15.94 1.79 -35.28
CA ASN A 221 16.58 3.09 -35.15
C ASN A 221 17.92 2.94 -34.38
N GLN A 222 19.04 3.14 -35.06
CA GLN A 222 20.36 2.96 -34.47
C GLN A 222 20.58 3.83 -33.21
N LYS A 223 20.07 5.08 -33.20
CA LYS A 223 20.19 5.96 -32.03
C LYS A 223 19.45 5.40 -30.81
N MET A 224 18.31 4.73 -31.04
CA MET A 224 17.54 4.07 -29.99
C MET A 224 18.30 2.87 -29.43
N LEU A 225 18.89 2.05 -30.29
CA LEU A 225 19.71 0.90 -29.88
C LEU A 225 20.96 1.35 -29.09
N ASP A 226 21.67 2.37 -29.57
CA ASP A 226 22.84 2.92 -28.89
C ASP A 226 22.46 3.48 -27.50
N ALA A 227 21.31 4.16 -27.40
CA ALA A 227 20.77 4.66 -26.14
C ALA A 227 20.41 3.52 -25.18
N LEU A 228 19.80 2.44 -25.67
CA LEU A 228 19.48 1.24 -24.90
C LEU A 228 20.76 0.59 -24.34
N MET A 229 21.76 0.31 -25.19
CA MET A 229 23.02 -0.29 -24.74
C MET A 229 23.73 0.57 -23.69
N LYS A 230 23.71 1.90 -23.86
CA LYS A 230 24.25 2.84 -22.89
C LYS A 230 23.46 2.84 -21.58
N LYS A 231 22.12 2.73 -21.63
CA LYS A 231 21.25 2.61 -20.46
C LYS A 231 21.55 1.31 -19.70
N THR A 232 21.56 0.16 -20.38
CA THR A 232 21.86 -1.16 -19.79
C THR A 232 23.18 -1.15 -19.03
N LYS A 233 24.26 -0.66 -19.66
CA LYS A 233 25.57 -0.56 -19.00
C LYS A 233 25.57 0.36 -17.77
N ARG A 234 24.79 1.45 -17.78
CA ARG A 234 24.65 2.35 -16.62
C ARG A 234 23.92 1.65 -15.48
N VAL A 235 22.82 0.98 -15.78
CA VAL A 235 21.99 0.22 -14.82
C VAL A 235 22.83 -0.87 -14.16
N GLU A 236 23.55 -1.69 -14.92
CA GLU A 236 24.40 -2.76 -14.39
C GLU A 236 25.49 -2.21 -13.45
N ASN A 237 26.14 -1.11 -13.82
CA ASN A 237 27.17 -0.49 -12.99
C ASN A 237 26.61 0.11 -11.69
N ALA A 238 25.46 0.79 -11.77
CA ALA A 238 24.79 1.36 -10.62
C ALA A 238 24.26 0.27 -9.67
N ALA A 239 23.68 -0.79 -10.23
CA ALA A 239 23.21 -1.95 -9.48
C ALA A 239 24.36 -2.62 -8.72
N ARG A 240 25.49 -2.85 -9.40
CA ARG A 240 26.70 -3.41 -8.77
C ARG A 240 27.20 -2.53 -7.61
N LEU A 241 27.23 -1.21 -7.80
CA LEU A 241 27.65 -0.28 -6.75
C LEU A 241 26.69 -0.33 -5.55
N ARG A 242 25.37 -0.37 -5.79
CA ARG A 242 24.35 -0.50 -4.75
C ARG A 242 24.50 -1.79 -3.96
N SER A 243 24.76 -2.92 -4.63
CA SER A 243 25.02 -4.21 -3.97
C SER A 243 26.28 -4.15 -3.10
N GLN A 244 27.35 -3.48 -3.55
CA GLN A 244 28.58 -3.31 -2.77
C GLN A 244 28.38 -2.44 -1.51
N VAL A 245 27.61 -1.34 -1.62
CA VAL A 245 27.26 -0.49 -0.45
C VAL A 245 26.46 -1.29 0.60
N LYS A 246 25.57 -2.17 0.15
CA LYS A 246 24.81 -3.06 1.03
C LYS A 246 25.70 -4.09 1.73
N ALA A 247 26.63 -4.71 0.99
CA ALA A 247 27.58 -5.67 1.57
C ALA A 247 28.52 -5.02 2.61
N THR A 248 29.06 -3.84 2.31
CA THR A 248 29.94 -3.11 3.23
C THR A 248 29.23 -2.60 4.50
N ARG A 249 27.91 -2.35 4.44
CA ARG A 249 27.11 -2.09 5.65
C ARG A 249 26.98 -3.35 6.51
N ALA A 250 26.70 -4.50 5.90
CA ALA A 250 26.61 -5.77 6.62
C ALA A 250 27.93 -6.19 7.28
N GLU A 251 29.09 -5.85 6.67
CA GLU A 251 30.42 -6.13 7.24
C GLU A 251 30.80 -5.24 8.43
N LYS A 252 30.21 -4.05 8.55
CA LYS A 252 30.50 -3.11 9.65
C LYS A 252 29.73 -3.42 10.93
N ASP A 253 28.80 -4.38 10.90
CA ASP A 253 28.02 -4.80 12.06
C ASP A 253 28.59 -6.10 12.66
N PRO A 254 29.24 -6.06 13.85
CA PRO A 254 29.93 -7.22 14.41
C PRO A 254 29.00 -8.38 14.78
N ILE A 255 27.69 -8.14 14.92
CA ILE A 255 26.68 -9.17 15.19
C ILE A 255 26.40 -10.02 13.94
N ILE A 256 26.35 -9.40 12.76
CA ILE A 256 26.10 -10.05 11.47
C ILE A 256 27.31 -10.91 11.04
N CYS A 257 28.52 -10.42 11.32
CA CYS A 257 29.76 -11.11 10.98
C CYS A 257 29.89 -12.47 11.69
N PHE A 258 29.30 -12.62 12.89
CA PHE A 258 29.32 -13.87 13.67
C PHE A 258 28.39 -14.97 13.15
N GLN A 259 27.34 -14.62 12.38
CA GLN A 259 26.33 -15.57 11.89
C GLN A 259 26.48 -15.92 10.42
N ILE A 260 27.00 -15.02 9.57
CA ILE A 260 27.15 -15.26 8.12
C ILE A 260 28.43 -16.04 7.79
N PHE A 261 29.56 -15.74 8.44
CA PHE A 261 30.80 -16.48 8.22
C PHE A 261 30.91 -17.59 9.28
N LYS A 262 30.61 -18.84 8.89
CA LYS A 262 31.04 -20.02 9.64
C LYS A 262 32.57 -20.03 9.73
N TRP A 263 33.14 -19.31 10.68
CA TRP A 263 34.57 -19.43 10.98
C TRP A 263 34.85 -20.87 11.41
N PRO A 264 35.88 -21.56 10.87
CA PRO A 264 36.32 -22.84 11.40
C PRO A 264 36.45 -22.79 12.92
N ARG A 265 35.90 -23.83 13.57
CA ARG A 265 35.69 -24.02 15.02
C ARG A 265 36.96 -23.98 15.88
N ALA A 266 38.10 -23.57 15.34
CA ALA A 266 39.41 -23.64 15.95
C ALA A 266 39.99 -22.23 16.15
N THR A 267 39.41 -21.47 17.08
CA THR A 267 40.09 -20.45 17.94
C THR A 267 39.03 -19.71 18.76
N LEU A 268 38.56 -20.35 19.84
CA LEU A 268 37.87 -19.66 20.94
C LEU A 268 38.92 -19.38 22.03
N PRO A 269 39.07 -18.14 22.53
CA PRO A 269 39.68 -17.91 23.83
C PRO A 269 38.72 -18.47 24.90
N GLN A 270 39.23 -19.34 25.75
CA GLN A 270 38.52 -19.85 26.91
C GLN A 270 38.08 -18.69 27.81
N VAL A 271 36.77 -18.50 27.97
CA VAL A 271 36.20 -17.80 29.12
C VAL A 271 35.38 -18.84 29.87
N CYS A 272 35.89 -19.20 31.06
CA CYS A 272 35.29 -20.16 31.97
C CYS A 272 34.04 -19.58 32.65
N GLY A 273 32.99 -20.39 32.76
CA GLY A 273 31.87 -20.23 33.68
C GLY A 273 30.71 -21.16 33.30
N PRO A 274 30.32 -22.13 34.14
CA PRO A 274 29.07 -22.87 33.94
C PRO A 274 27.89 -22.03 34.44
N ASP A 275 26.71 -22.28 33.87
CA ASP A 275 25.41 -21.67 34.18
C ASP A 275 25.09 -20.34 33.50
N ILE A 276 24.60 -20.46 32.26
CA ILE A 276 23.25 -20.08 31.80
C ILE A 276 23.34 -19.96 30.27
N ILE A 277 22.98 -21.02 29.55
CA ILE A 277 22.50 -20.85 28.17
C ILE A 277 21.13 -20.19 28.32
N ARG A 278 21.12 -18.86 28.48
CA ARG A 278 19.93 -18.06 28.18
C ARG A 278 19.77 -18.22 26.68
N THR A 279 18.85 -19.08 26.24
CA THR A 279 18.23 -18.94 24.93
C THR A 279 17.83 -17.47 24.83
N LYS A 280 18.53 -16.68 24.01
CA LYS A 280 18.25 -15.26 23.83
C LYS A 280 16.87 -15.18 23.18
N GLU A 281 15.83 -15.03 24.00
CA GLU A 281 14.47 -14.82 23.53
C GLU A 281 14.48 -13.58 22.63
N MET A 282 14.18 -13.77 21.36
CA MET A 282 14.16 -12.68 20.40
C MET A 282 12.95 -11.77 20.69
N PRO A 283 13.15 -10.44 20.77
CA PRO A 283 12.11 -9.51 21.17
C PRO A 283 10.94 -9.49 20.20
N GLU A 284 9.76 -9.15 20.71
CA GLU A 284 8.55 -8.93 19.91
C GLU A 284 8.80 -7.92 18.79
N ARG A 285 8.21 -8.16 17.61
CA ARG A 285 8.13 -7.17 16.53
C ARG A 285 6.69 -6.88 16.13
N ARG A 286 6.45 -5.61 15.81
CA ARG A 286 5.14 -5.06 15.43
C ARG A 286 5.31 -4.34 14.12
N LEU A 287 4.75 -4.91 13.06
CA LEU A 287 4.95 -4.51 11.68
C LEU A 287 3.65 -3.95 11.13
N VAL A 288 3.72 -2.81 10.45
CA VAL A 288 2.55 -2.21 9.77
C VAL A 288 2.85 -2.19 8.28
N LEU A 289 2.03 -2.89 7.49
CA LEU A 289 2.17 -2.91 6.04
C LEU A 289 1.34 -1.78 5.45
N ILE A 290 1.98 -0.91 4.67
CA ILE A 290 1.38 0.24 4.01
C ILE A 290 1.69 0.18 2.52
N GLY A 291 0.86 0.81 1.68
CA GLY A 291 1.00 0.70 0.23
C GLY A 291 -0.34 0.79 -0.49
N ALA A 292 -0.30 0.82 -1.82
CA ALA A 292 -1.48 0.99 -2.64
C ALA A 292 -2.35 -0.28 -2.68
N ARG A 293 -3.54 -0.16 -3.26
CA ARG A 293 -4.48 -1.29 -3.36
C ARG A 293 -3.88 -2.30 -4.33
N ARG A 294 -3.88 -3.58 -3.93
CA ARG A 294 -3.41 -4.73 -4.74
C ARG A 294 -1.89 -4.87 -4.89
N ASP A 295 -1.10 -4.05 -4.20
CA ASP A 295 0.38 -4.20 -4.14
C ASP A 295 0.85 -5.46 -3.39
N GLY A 296 -0.07 -6.26 -2.83
CA GLY A 296 0.25 -7.53 -2.18
C GLY A 296 0.43 -7.48 -0.66
N LYS A 297 0.00 -6.42 0.03
CA LYS A 297 0.08 -6.29 1.49
C LYS A 297 -0.45 -7.52 2.26
N SER A 298 -1.69 -7.92 2.02
CA SER A 298 -2.31 -9.06 2.69
C SER A 298 -1.57 -10.37 2.41
N SER A 299 -1.05 -10.55 1.18
CA SER A 299 -0.25 -11.72 0.83
C SER A 299 1.07 -11.72 1.59
N SER A 300 1.77 -10.58 1.64
CA SER A 300 3.01 -10.45 2.40
C SER A 300 2.77 -10.63 3.90
N ALA A 301 1.63 -10.18 4.44
CA ALA A 301 1.26 -10.43 5.83
C ALA A 301 1.08 -11.93 6.13
N ASN A 302 0.43 -12.67 5.22
CA ASN A 302 0.31 -14.12 5.32
C ASN A 302 1.67 -14.82 5.22
N THR A 303 2.55 -14.37 4.32
CA THR A 303 3.93 -14.87 4.18
C THR A 303 4.71 -14.67 5.48
N ILE A 304 4.66 -13.47 6.07
CA ILE A 304 5.34 -13.15 7.33
C ILE A 304 4.82 -14.02 8.48
N LEU A 305 3.49 -14.17 8.62
CA LEU A 305 2.90 -14.93 9.72
C LEU A 305 2.88 -16.44 9.49
N ARG A 306 3.25 -16.92 8.30
CA ARG A 306 3.13 -18.34 7.88
C ARG A 306 1.70 -18.89 8.02
N LYS A 307 0.69 -18.04 7.86
CA LYS A 307 -0.73 -18.38 8.04
C LYS A 307 -1.60 -17.61 7.04
N GLU A 308 -2.60 -18.25 6.47
CA GLU A 308 -3.59 -17.64 5.57
C GLU A 308 -4.72 -16.95 6.35
N TRP A 309 -4.39 -15.99 7.20
CA TRP A 309 -5.37 -15.28 8.02
C TRP A 309 -5.97 -14.07 7.32
N PHE A 310 -5.18 -13.37 6.52
CA PHE A 310 -5.66 -12.23 5.74
C PHE A 310 -6.22 -12.74 4.41
N LYS A 311 -7.42 -12.29 4.04
CA LYS A 311 -8.02 -12.61 2.74
C LYS A 311 -7.23 -11.90 1.64
N SER A 312 -6.42 -12.65 0.89
CA SER A 312 -5.64 -12.15 -0.24
C SER A 312 -6.38 -12.36 -1.58
N GLY A 313 -5.98 -11.63 -2.63
CA GLY A 313 -6.56 -11.74 -3.99
C GLY A 313 -7.41 -10.54 -4.41
N ARG A 314 -8.59 -10.78 -5.02
CA ARG A 314 -9.47 -9.70 -5.56
C ARG A 314 -10.25 -8.92 -4.48
N ILE A 315 -10.16 -9.34 -3.21
CA ILE A 315 -10.90 -8.75 -2.10
C ILE A 315 -10.13 -7.52 -1.59
N ARG A 316 -10.84 -6.40 -1.43
CA ARG A 316 -10.26 -5.17 -0.89
C ARG A 316 -10.25 -5.22 0.64
N THR A 317 -9.08 -5.06 1.26
CA THR A 317 -8.97 -4.76 2.70
C THR A 317 -9.66 -3.44 3.00
N ALA A 318 -10.82 -3.51 3.66
CA ALA A 318 -11.65 -2.34 3.98
C ALA A 318 -11.24 -1.65 5.29
N HIS A 319 -10.68 -2.43 6.23
CA HIS A 319 -10.27 -1.98 7.55
C HIS A 319 -8.91 -2.57 7.90
N ALA A 320 -8.11 -1.83 8.69
CA ALA A 320 -6.86 -2.37 9.18
C ALA A 320 -7.12 -3.63 10.03
N GLU A 321 -6.36 -4.69 9.87
CA GLU A 321 -6.51 -5.94 10.64
C GLU A 321 -5.17 -6.31 11.26
N ALA A 322 -5.15 -6.60 12.56
CA ALA A 322 -3.96 -7.00 13.30
C ALA A 322 -4.03 -8.49 13.63
N ARG A 323 -2.97 -9.23 13.29
CA ARG A 323 -2.80 -10.64 13.64
C ARG A 323 -1.43 -10.85 14.25
N HIS A 324 -1.30 -11.89 15.07
CA HIS A 324 -0.05 -12.22 15.71
C HIS A 324 0.24 -13.71 15.65
N ALA A 325 1.50 -14.07 15.47
CA ALA A 325 1.95 -15.45 15.48
C ALA A 325 3.37 -15.57 16.06
N ILE A 326 3.71 -16.77 16.49
CA ILE A 326 5.10 -17.20 16.68
C ILE A 326 5.63 -17.53 15.28
N VAL A 327 6.73 -16.91 14.89
CA VAL A 327 7.31 -17.03 13.55
C VAL A 327 8.79 -17.36 13.69
N GLU A 328 9.21 -18.50 13.13
CA GLU A 328 10.57 -19.01 13.21
C GLU A 328 11.07 -19.06 14.68
N ASN A 329 12.10 -18.29 15.02
CA ASN A 329 12.71 -18.23 16.36
C ASN A 329 12.18 -17.05 17.21
N ARG A 330 11.04 -16.43 16.85
CA ARG A 330 10.49 -15.25 17.53
C ARG A 330 9.20 -15.54 18.27
N ASN A 331 9.16 -15.14 19.54
CA ASN A 331 8.05 -15.38 20.46
C ASN A 331 6.76 -14.65 20.07
N LEU A 332 6.85 -13.52 19.35
CA LEU A 332 5.66 -12.80 18.87
C LEU A 332 5.97 -11.83 17.73
N VAL A 333 5.27 -12.00 16.60
CA VAL A 333 5.24 -11.04 15.49
C VAL A 333 3.80 -10.58 15.30
N VAL A 334 3.55 -9.28 15.47
CA VAL A 334 2.27 -8.64 15.15
C VAL A 334 2.37 -8.01 13.78
N VAL A 335 1.44 -8.33 12.89
CA VAL A 335 1.34 -7.74 11.55
C VAL A 335 0.00 -7.05 11.40
N VAL A 336 0.04 -5.78 10.98
CA VAL A 336 -1.15 -5.01 10.62
C VAL A 336 -1.21 -4.85 9.12
N ASP A 337 -2.19 -5.50 8.50
CA ASP A 337 -2.56 -5.21 7.10
C ASP A 337 -3.44 -3.96 7.09
N THR A 338 -2.97 -2.87 6.49
CA THR A 338 -3.72 -1.61 6.41
C THR A 338 -4.56 -1.54 5.14
N ALA A 339 -5.62 -0.71 5.17
CA ALA A 339 -6.39 -0.43 3.96
C ALA A 339 -5.50 0.26 2.91
N GLY A 340 -5.49 -0.26 1.68
CA GLY A 340 -4.70 0.33 0.59
C GLY A 340 -5.27 1.65 0.09
N TRP A 341 -4.40 2.61 -0.22
CA TRP A 341 -4.77 3.83 -0.92
C TRP A 341 -4.97 3.58 -2.42
N LYS A 342 -5.72 4.45 -3.09
CA LYS A 342 -5.89 4.39 -4.55
C LYS A 342 -4.62 4.92 -5.23
N ASP A 343 -4.14 4.23 -6.26
CA ASP A 343 -2.88 4.51 -6.97
C ASP A 343 -2.79 5.92 -7.58
N SER A 344 -3.94 6.59 -7.74
CA SER A 344 -4.05 7.89 -8.39
C SER A 344 -4.64 9.00 -7.52
N ALA A 345 -5.06 8.71 -6.28
CA ALA A 345 -5.76 9.69 -5.45
C ALA A 345 -4.78 10.53 -4.62
N SER A 346 -4.83 11.85 -4.81
CA SER A 346 -4.19 12.80 -3.88
C SER A 346 -4.95 12.84 -2.55
N LEU A 347 -4.33 13.38 -1.48
CA LEU A 347 -4.97 13.58 -0.18
C LEU A 347 -6.27 14.40 -0.24
N SER A 348 -6.44 15.24 -1.26
CA SER A 348 -7.67 16.01 -1.49
C SER A 348 -8.81 15.17 -2.06
N GLU A 349 -8.50 14.02 -2.66
CA GLU A 349 -9.47 13.13 -3.34
C GLU A 349 -9.89 11.92 -2.48
N ILE A 350 -9.25 11.73 -1.33
CA ILE A 350 -9.57 10.66 -0.37
C ILE A 350 -10.44 11.18 0.77
N SER A 351 -11.37 10.33 1.22
CA SER A 351 -12.25 10.67 2.35
C SER A 351 -11.46 10.76 3.67
N GLU A 352 -11.93 11.56 4.62
CA GLU A 352 -11.36 11.60 5.98
C GLU A 352 -11.34 10.20 6.64
N ARG A 353 -12.34 9.37 6.33
CA ARG A 353 -12.37 7.96 6.76
C ARG A 353 -11.16 7.17 6.24
N GLU A 354 -10.75 7.37 4.98
CA GLU A 354 -9.57 6.70 4.41
C GLU A 354 -8.26 7.21 5.06
N LYS A 355 -8.15 8.51 5.32
CA LYS A 355 -7.01 9.10 6.07
C LYS A 355 -6.93 8.52 7.50
N GLN A 356 -8.07 8.40 8.17
CA GLN A 356 -8.17 7.79 9.49
C GLN A 356 -7.79 6.31 9.47
N GLN A 357 -8.15 5.52 8.45
CA GLN A 357 -7.75 4.11 8.40
C GLN A 357 -6.22 3.91 8.36
N LEU A 358 -5.48 4.78 7.68
CA LEU A 358 -4.02 4.73 7.67
C LEU A 358 -3.44 5.04 9.06
N LYS A 359 -3.97 6.08 9.73
CA LYS A 359 -3.58 6.43 11.11
C LYS A 359 -3.97 5.33 12.11
N LEU A 360 -5.15 4.73 11.96
CA LEU A 360 -5.65 3.65 12.79
C LEU A 360 -4.80 2.38 12.69
N GLY A 361 -4.20 2.09 11.52
CA GLY A 361 -3.30 0.95 11.34
C GLY A 361 -2.16 0.93 12.35
N ALA A 362 -1.50 2.08 12.58
CA ALA A 362 -0.44 2.21 13.57
C ALA A 362 -0.95 2.01 15.01
N SER A 363 -2.18 2.44 15.31
CA SER A 363 -2.78 2.32 16.65
C SER A 363 -3.17 0.89 17.06
N LYS A 364 -3.23 -0.06 16.10
CA LYS A 364 -3.54 -1.48 16.38
C LYS A 364 -2.35 -2.28 16.94
N CYS A 365 -1.21 -1.62 17.12
CA CYS A 365 0.04 -2.20 17.62
C CYS A 365 0.61 -1.41 18.82
N PRO A 366 -0.07 -1.32 19.98
CA PRO A 366 0.46 -0.62 21.14
C PRO A 366 1.76 -1.29 21.66
N PRO A 367 2.76 -0.53 22.16
CA PRO A 367 2.83 0.94 22.27
C PRO A 367 2.98 1.71 20.94
N GLY A 368 3.43 1.06 19.89
CA GLY A 368 3.56 1.61 18.52
C GLY A 368 4.27 0.60 17.61
N PRO A 369 4.21 0.74 16.27
CA PRO A 369 4.96 -0.12 15.37
C PRO A 369 6.47 -0.02 15.57
N HIS A 370 7.17 -1.14 15.36
CA HIS A 370 8.63 -1.18 15.28
C HIS A 370 9.13 -0.90 13.85
N ALA A 371 8.32 -1.24 12.85
CA ALA A 371 8.65 -1.02 11.44
C ALA A 371 7.40 -0.80 10.59
N PHE A 372 7.56 0.06 9.59
CA PHE A 372 6.62 0.21 8.48
C PHE A 372 7.20 -0.52 7.25
N LEU A 373 6.42 -1.42 6.66
CA LEU A 373 6.76 -2.07 5.41
C LEU A 373 5.96 -1.41 4.29
N LEU A 374 6.63 -0.57 3.50
CA LEU A 374 6.03 0.07 2.33
C LEU A 374 6.08 -0.89 1.15
N VAL A 375 4.93 -1.47 0.83
CA VAL A 375 4.80 -2.53 -0.18
C VAL A 375 4.74 -1.91 -1.57
N ILE A 376 5.67 -2.32 -2.44
CA ILE A 376 5.78 -1.87 -3.84
C ILE A 376 5.91 -3.11 -4.74
N PRO A 377 5.04 -3.33 -5.71
CA PRO A 377 5.13 -4.50 -6.58
C PRO A 377 6.17 -4.29 -7.69
N THR A 378 6.95 -5.32 -8.03
CA THR A 378 7.94 -5.27 -9.13
C THR A 378 7.32 -5.45 -10.51
N ASP A 379 6.06 -5.90 -10.58
CA ASP A 379 5.33 -6.23 -11.80
C ASP A 379 4.73 -5.00 -12.52
N SER A 380 4.81 -3.82 -11.90
CA SER A 380 4.30 -2.54 -12.42
C SER A 380 5.30 -1.41 -12.17
N SER A 381 5.27 -0.39 -13.04
CA SER A 381 6.23 0.71 -12.94
C SER A 381 5.97 1.60 -11.73
N PHE A 382 7.03 2.15 -11.12
CA PHE A 382 6.92 3.15 -10.05
C PHE A 382 7.17 4.57 -10.56
N THR A 383 6.09 5.25 -10.92
CA THR A 383 6.08 6.56 -11.58
C THR A 383 6.23 7.74 -10.61
N HIS A 384 6.57 8.93 -11.14
CA HIS A 384 6.53 10.18 -10.38
C HIS A 384 5.17 10.49 -9.75
N LYS A 385 4.07 10.01 -10.35
CA LYS A 385 2.73 10.15 -9.78
C LYS A 385 2.60 9.32 -8.51
N GLN A 386 3.00 8.04 -8.55
CA GLN A 386 3.02 7.18 -7.36
C GLN A 386 3.95 7.71 -6.28
N ARG A 387 5.13 8.25 -6.64
CA ARG A 387 6.02 8.95 -5.70
C ARG A 387 5.30 10.05 -4.92
N LYS A 388 4.54 10.92 -5.59
CA LYS A 388 3.78 12.00 -4.93
C LYS A 388 2.73 11.43 -3.97
N VAL A 389 2.00 10.41 -4.41
CA VAL A 389 0.99 9.73 -3.58
C VAL A 389 1.63 9.14 -2.32
N VAL A 390 2.75 8.43 -2.45
CA VAL A 390 3.48 7.87 -1.30
C VAL A 390 3.95 8.99 -0.35
N GLN A 391 4.54 10.06 -0.87
CA GLN A 391 4.98 11.20 -0.07
C GLN A 391 3.84 11.79 0.76
N GLU A 392 2.70 12.01 0.13
CA GLU A 392 1.49 12.54 0.74
C GLU A 392 0.95 11.62 1.86
N HIS A 393 0.83 10.32 1.60
CA HIS A 393 0.33 9.38 2.61
C HIS A 393 1.31 9.20 3.77
N MET A 394 2.61 9.19 3.50
CA MET A 394 3.64 9.09 4.54
C MET A 394 3.69 10.33 5.44
N LYS A 395 3.32 11.53 4.96
CA LYS A 395 3.19 12.73 5.81
C LYS A 395 2.17 12.53 6.93
N LEU A 396 1.12 11.72 6.73
CA LEU A 396 0.12 11.44 7.77
C LEU A 396 0.68 10.64 8.95
N LEU A 397 1.78 9.90 8.75
CA LEU A 397 2.50 9.16 9.77
C LEU A 397 3.62 10.00 10.44
N GLY A 398 3.87 11.20 9.89
CA GLY A 398 4.93 12.11 10.31
C GLY A 398 6.30 11.78 9.73
N ASP A 399 7.17 12.79 9.64
CA ASP A 399 8.47 12.66 8.97
C ASP A 399 9.41 11.64 9.63
N ARG A 400 9.26 11.37 10.94
CA ARG A 400 10.02 10.34 11.64
C ARG A 400 9.69 8.92 11.14
N ALA A 401 8.51 8.68 10.56
CA ALA A 401 8.11 7.36 10.08
C ALA A 401 9.06 6.81 9.01
N TRP A 402 9.65 7.69 8.18
CA TRP A 402 10.66 7.30 7.19
C TRP A 402 11.87 6.61 7.82
N ARG A 403 12.25 6.97 9.05
CA ARG A 403 13.34 6.29 9.78
C ARG A 403 13.01 4.85 10.15
N TYR A 404 11.75 4.47 10.28
CA TYR A 404 11.34 3.09 10.57
C TYR A 404 10.72 2.40 9.34
N THR A 405 10.86 2.99 8.16
CA THR A 405 10.28 2.45 6.92
C THR A 405 11.30 1.67 6.10
N MET A 406 10.92 0.47 5.70
CA MET A 406 11.62 -0.37 4.73
C MET A 406 10.70 -0.63 3.53
N VAL A 407 11.25 -0.60 2.31
CA VAL A 407 10.50 -0.95 1.11
C VAL A 407 10.41 -2.47 0.97
N LEU A 408 9.21 -3.02 0.91
CA LEU A 408 8.98 -4.45 0.67
C LEU A 408 8.53 -4.65 -0.77
N PHE A 409 9.42 -5.16 -1.60
CA PHE A 409 9.10 -5.54 -2.97
C PHE A 409 8.29 -6.85 -2.99
N THR A 410 7.16 -6.85 -3.69
CA THR A 410 6.35 -8.04 -3.95
C THR A 410 6.50 -8.48 -5.40
N PHE A 411 6.01 -9.68 -5.72
CA PHE A 411 6.16 -10.29 -7.06
C PHE A 411 7.63 -10.50 -7.46
N GLY A 412 8.49 -10.87 -6.49
CA GLY A 412 9.91 -11.10 -6.74
C GLY A 412 10.21 -12.15 -7.82
N ASP A 413 9.29 -13.07 -8.10
CA ASP A 413 9.34 -14.00 -9.23
C ASP A 413 9.41 -13.30 -10.60
N TYR A 414 8.94 -12.05 -10.69
CA TYR A 414 8.95 -11.24 -11.92
C TYR A 414 10.33 -10.69 -12.28
N LEU A 415 11.27 -10.69 -11.34
CA LEU A 415 12.65 -10.29 -11.61
C LEU A 415 13.38 -11.36 -12.45
N GLY A 416 12.95 -12.63 -12.38
CA GLY A 416 13.57 -13.75 -13.06
C GLY A 416 15.05 -13.86 -12.74
N LYS A 417 15.91 -13.70 -13.77
CA LYS A 417 17.38 -13.73 -13.63
C LYS A 417 18.00 -12.37 -13.26
N ARG A 418 17.22 -11.28 -13.29
CA ARG A 418 17.72 -9.95 -12.94
C ARG A 418 17.65 -9.75 -11.44
N THR A 419 18.54 -8.91 -10.92
CA THR A 419 18.58 -8.54 -9.50
C THR A 419 17.58 -7.44 -9.19
N ILE A 420 17.20 -7.30 -7.92
CA ILE A 420 16.35 -6.18 -7.49
C ILE A 420 17.07 -4.84 -7.67
N GLU A 421 18.39 -4.83 -7.52
CA GLU A 421 19.21 -3.64 -7.74
C GLU A 421 19.14 -3.19 -9.22
N GLU A 422 19.15 -4.11 -10.19
CA GLU A 422 18.93 -3.77 -11.61
C GLU A 422 17.52 -3.23 -11.86
N HIS A 423 16.50 -3.76 -11.18
CA HIS A 423 15.14 -3.22 -11.27
C HIS A 423 15.05 -1.79 -10.73
N ILE A 424 15.60 -1.53 -9.53
CA ILE A 424 15.62 -0.19 -8.93
C ILE A 424 16.29 0.83 -9.85
N GLU A 425 17.45 0.48 -10.41
CA GLU A 425 18.22 1.39 -11.25
C GLU A 425 17.62 1.56 -12.66
N SER A 426 16.85 0.60 -13.16
CA SER A 426 16.19 0.70 -14.47
C SER A 426 14.88 1.50 -14.44
N GLU A 427 14.10 1.43 -13.36
CA GLU A 427 12.83 2.18 -13.18
C GLU A 427 13.02 3.70 -13.10
N GLY A 428 14.22 4.15 -12.75
CA GLY A 428 14.61 5.56 -12.78
C GLY A 428 14.35 6.33 -11.47
N GLU A 429 14.41 7.66 -11.57
CA GLU A 429 14.58 8.55 -10.42
C GLU A 429 13.49 8.46 -9.34
N ALA A 430 12.25 8.11 -9.73
CA ALA A 430 11.15 8.03 -8.79
C ALA A 430 11.35 6.88 -7.79
N LEU A 431 11.74 5.69 -8.28
CA LEU A 431 11.99 4.53 -7.42
C LEU A 431 13.32 4.69 -6.68
N THR A 432 14.38 5.14 -7.35
CA THR A 432 15.68 5.43 -6.71
C THR A 432 15.51 6.40 -5.54
N TRP A 433 14.75 7.49 -5.73
CA TRP A 433 14.44 8.43 -4.65
C TRP A 433 13.75 7.75 -3.46
N LEU A 434 12.78 6.86 -3.71
CA LEU A 434 12.07 6.18 -2.63
C LEU A 434 13.02 5.30 -1.82
N ILE A 435 13.87 4.54 -2.50
CA ILE A 435 14.86 3.66 -1.87
C ILE A 435 15.87 4.49 -1.05
N GLU A 436 16.36 5.60 -1.59
CA GLU A 436 17.24 6.51 -0.86
C GLU A 436 16.55 7.16 0.34
N LYS A 437 15.28 7.56 0.20
CA LYS A 437 14.47 8.13 1.29
C LYS A 437 14.30 7.15 2.45
N CYS A 438 14.22 5.85 2.14
CA CYS A 438 14.22 4.74 3.10
C CYS A 438 15.63 4.26 3.48
N GLN A 439 16.67 5.07 3.24
CA GLN A 439 18.08 4.80 3.57
C GLN A 439 18.63 3.51 2.96
N ASN A 440 18.20 3.16 1.75
CA ASN A 440 18.56 1.93 1.03
C ASN A 440 18.10 0.64 1.73
N ARG A 441 17.03 0.70 2.53
CA ARG A 441 16.44 -0.47 3.19
C ARG A 441 15.30 -1.02 2.36
N TYR A 442 15.52 -2.22 1.83
CA TYR A 442 14.50 -2.96 1.11
C TYR A 442 14.67 -4.47 1.24
N HIS A 443 13.56 -5.17 1.02
CA HIS A 443 13.47 -6.63 1.01
C HIS A 443 12.57 -7.07 -0.14
N VAL A 444 12.76 -8.28 -0.66
CA VAL A 444 12.01 -8.80 -1.82
C VAL A 444 11.34 -10.11 -1.43
N PHE A 445 10.04 -10.19 -1.63
CA PHE A 445 9.27 -11.42 -1.46
C PHE A 445 8.87 -12.02 -2.79
N ASN A 446 9.09 -13.33 -2.89
CA ASN A 446 8.37 -14.16 -3.84
C ASN A 446 7.16 -14.78 -3.12
N ASN A 447 6.02 -14.09 -3.14
CA ASN A 447 4.80 -14.54 -2.47
C ASN A 447 4.20 -15.85 -3.07
N THR A 448 4.72 -16.31 -4.21
CA THR A 448 4.34 -17.61 -4.79
C THR A 448 5.08 -18.77 -4.09
N ASP A 449 6.28 -18.54 -3.57
CA ASP A 449 7.09 -19.51 -2.85
C ASP A 449 6.87 -19.40 -1.33
N LYS A 450 5.68 -19.83 -0.90
CA LYS A 450 5.28 -19.79 0.52
C LYS A 450 6.09 -20.73 1.41
N SER A 451 6.82 -21.68 0.83
CA SER A 451 7.69 -22.62 1.53
C SER A 451 9.03 -22.04 1.94
N ASN A 452 9.48 -20.96 1.30
CA ASN A 452 10.81 -20.42 1.55
C ASN A 452 10.88 -19.70 2.91
N SER A 453 11.47 -20.37 3.91
CA SER A 453 11.70 -19.84 5.25
C SER A 453 12.67 -18.65 5.25
N SER A 454 13.66 -18.65 4.35
CA SER A 454 14.76 -17.70 4.36
C SER A 454 14.30 -16.26 4.13
N GLN A 455 13.30 -16.04 3.26
CA GLN A 455 12.80 -14.70 2.97
C GLN A 455 12.28 -13.99 4.23
N VAL A 456 11.56 -14.72 5.09
CA VAL A 456 11.04 -14.14 6.34
C VAL A 456 12.16 -13.96 7.37
N ILE A 457 13.10 -14.90 7.46
CA ILE A 457 14.26 -14.79 8.36
C ILE A 457 15.10 -13.55 8.01
N GLU A 458 15.48 -13.41 6.73
CA GLU A 458 16.26 -12.27 6.23
C GLU A 458 15.52 -10.93 6.36
N LEU A 459 14.19 -10.92 6.19
CA LEU A 459 13.39 -9.71 6.46
C LEU A 459 13.48 -9.32 7.94
N MET A 460 13.32 -10.29 8.82
CA MET A 460 13.30 -10.10 10.26
C MET A 460 14.66 -9.63 10.81
N GLU A 461 15.76 -10.13 10.25
CA GLU A 461 17.12 -9.65 10.56
C GLU A 461 17.29 -8.18 10.16
N LYS A 462 16.95 -7.82 8.92
CA LYS A 462 17.03 -6.42 8.45
C LYS A 462 16.15 -5.46 9.27
N ILE A 463 15.03 -5.95 9.80
CA ILE A 463 14.15 -5.16 10.68
C ILE A 463 14.82 -4.94 12.03
N ASP A 464 15.49 -5.96 12.58
CA ASP A 464 16.20 -5.81 13.86
C ASP A 464 17.33 -4.79 13.74
N ASP A 465 18.17 -4.93 12.71
CA ASP A 465 19.26 -3.98 12.44
C ASP A 465 18.71 -2.56 12.34
N MET A 466 17.62 -2.39 11.57
CA MET A 466 16.95 -1.10 11.43
C MET A 466 16.44 -0.56 12.78
N VAL A 467 15.84 -1.39 13.62
CA VAL A 467 15.29 -0.95 14.91
C VAL A 467 16.40 -0.58 15.89
N ASP A 468 17.50 -1.34 15.89
CA ASP A 468 18.66 -1.10 16.74
C ASP A 468 19.42 0.17 16.32
N GLU A 469 19.62 0.40 15.01
CA GLU A 469 20.17 1.64 14.46
C GLU A 469 19.36 2.89 14.87
N ASN A 470 18.04 2.74 15.02
CA ASN A 470 17.14 3.83 15.39
C ASN A 470 16.85 3.90 16.91
N GLY A 471 17.64 3.18 17.73
CA GLY A 471 17.66 3.34 19.18
C GLY A 471 16.51 2.67 19.94
N ASN A 472 15.83 1.67 19.36
CA ASN A 472 14.69 0.95 19.98
C ASN A 472 13.48 1.80 20.42
N GLU A 473 13.54 3.13 20.29
CA GLU A 473 12.52 4.07 20.74
C GLU A 473 11.76 4.66 19.54
N MET A 474 10.90 3.85 18.89
CA MET A 474 9.73 4.51 18.29
C MET A 474 8.84 4.91 19.46
N GLU A 475 8.79 6.21 19.77
CA GLU A 475 8.00 6.69 20.90
C GLU A 475 6.58 6.14 20.81
N PRO A 476 6.04 5.59 21.92
CA PRO A 476 4.68 5.10 21.96
C PRO A 476 3.73 6.15 21.38
N ILE A 477 2.73 5.71 20.61
CA ILE A 477 1.56 6.56 20.34
C ILE A 477 1.04 6.93 21.72
N GLN A 478 1.16 8.21 22.11
CA GLN A 478 0.73 8.67 23.42
C GLN A 478 -0.75 8.30 23.56
N THR A 479 -1.08 7.51 24.58
CA THR A 479 -2.47 7.19 24.87
C THR A 479 -2.98 8.18 25.90
N LEU A 480 -4.03 8.91 25.57
CA LEU A 480 -4.70 9.82 26.48
C LEU A 480 -6.12 9.32 26.73
N ARG A 481 -6.59 9.43 27.97
CA ARG A 481 -7.89 8.91 28.41
C ARG A 481 -8.55 10.00 29.22
N ILE A 482 -9.64 10.55 28.71
CA ILE A 482 -10.31 11.75 29.16
C ILE A 482 -11.71 11.38 29.64
N ILE A 483 -12.11 11.89 30.79
CA ILE A 483 -13.51 11.81 31.25
C ILE A 483 -14.10 13.22 31.24
N LEU A 484 -15.24 13.39 30.57
CA LEU A 484 -15.97 14.65 30.51
C LEU A 484 -16.98 14.70 31.66
N LEU A 485 -16.89 15.73 32.49
CA LEU A 485 -17.78 15.98 33.62
C LEU A 485 -18.55 17.28 33.38
N GLY A 486 -19.78 17.41 33.87
CA GLY A 486 -20.51 18.66 33.78
C GLY A 486 -22.03 18.49 33.88
N SER A 487 -22.72 19.59 34.16
CA SER A 487 -24.18 19.62 34.26
C SER A 487 -24.88 19.42 32.90
N ARG A 488 -26.21 19.35 32.89
CA ARG A 488 -26.99 19.26 31.65
C ARG A 488 -26.79 20.47 30.75
N PHE A 489 -26.73 20.23 29.45
CA PHE A 489 -26.67 21.24 28.38
C PHE A 489 -25.42 22.14 28.38
N VAL A 490 -24.34 21.75 29.06
CA VAL A 490 -23.05 22.49 29.03
C VAL A 490 -22.20 22.18 27.79
N GLY A 491 -22.66 21.30 26.90
CA GLY A 491 -21.93 20.95 25.67
C GLY A 491 -20.85 19.88 25.82
N LYS A 492 -20.95 18.92 26.76
CA LYS A 492 -19.98 17.80 26.87
C LYS A 492 -19.83 17.03 25.55
N THR A 493 -20.95 16.66 24.95
CA THR A 493 -20.97 15.94 23.67
C THR A 493 -20.33 16.79 22.57
N SER A 494 -20.55 18.11 22.59
CA SER A 494 -19.88 19.06 21.70
C SER A 494 -18.37 19.08 21.91
N VAL A 495 -17.87 19.15 23.15
CA VAL A 495 -16.42 19.03 23.45
C VAL A 495 -15.83 17.74 22.89
N ARG A 496 -16.49 16.60 23.10
CA ARG A 496 -16.07 15.31 22.53
C ARG A 496 -15.99 15.37 21.00
N ASN A 497 -17.03 15.92 20.37
CA ASN A 497 -17.11 16.05 18.92
C ASN A 497 -16.02 16.98 18.37
N THR A 498 -15.76 18.12 19.03
CA THR A 498 -14.68 19.05 18.70
C THR A 498 -13.32 18.36 18.80
N ILE A 499 -13.04 17.61 19.87
CA ILE A 499 -11.79 16.83 20.01
C ILE A 499 -11.59 15.87 18.83
N PHE A 500 -12.65 15.23 18.34
CA PHE A 500 -12.56 14.28 17.24
C PHE A 500 -12.84 14.85 15.83
N GLY A 501 -13.14 16.15 15.72
CA GLY A 501 -13.55 16.79 14.46
C GLY A 501 -14.83 16.20 13.84
N ILE A 502 -15.81 15.81 14.65
CA ILE A 502 -17.08 15.21 14.21
C ILE A 502 -18.14 16.31 14.04
N LYS A 503 -18.74 16.41 12.84
CA LYS A 503 -19.72 17.47 12.48
C LYS A 503 -21.20 17.13 12.77
N GLU A 504 -21.49 16.02 13.44
CA GLU A 504 -22.86 15.54 13.64
C GLU A 504 -23.44 16.03 14.99
N GLN A 505 -24.51 16.84 14.93
CA GLN A 505 -25.21 17.38 16.10
C GLN A 505 -26.33 16.44 16.55
N VAL A 506 -26.04 15.62 17.56
CA VAL A 506 -27.10 15.08 18.42
C VAL A 506 -26.64 15.24 19.87
N GLU A 507 -27.11 16.30 20.53
CA GLU A 507 -27.06 16.38 21.99
C GLU A 507 -28.18 15.51 22.57
N GLU A 508 -27.88 14.25 22.84
CA GLU A 508 -28.78 13.38 23.60
C GLU A 508 -28.39 13.40 25.08
N THR A 509 -29.35 13.66 25.97
CA THR A 509 -29.15 13.43 27.40
C THR A 509 -29.13 11.93 27.65
N THR A 510 -27.96 11.32 27.71
CA THR A 510 -27.81 9.90 28.00
C THR A 510 -27.73 9.65 29.50
N VAL A 511 -28.40 8.58 29.94
CA VAL A 511 -28.30 8.06 31.32
C VAL A 511 -27.04 7.20 31.49
N LEU A 512 -26.46 6.73 30.38
CA LEU A 512 -25.26 5.90 30.34
C LEU A 512 -24.06 6.70 29.81
N SER A 513 -22.88 6.41 30.35
CA SER A 513 -21.64 6.96 29.81
C SER A 513 -21.28 6.32 28.47
N TYR A 514 -20.69 7.08 27.58
CA TYR A 514 -20.30 6.63 26.25
C TYR A 514 -18.81 6.89 26.02
N ALA A 515 -18.06 5.84 25.69
CA ALA A 515 -16.64 5.94 25.38
C ALA A 515 -16.44 6.00 23.86
N GLN A 516 -15.83 7.08 23.39
CA GLN A 516 -15.37 7.22 22.01
C GLN A 516 -13.84 7.11 21.98
N GLU A 517 -13.33 6.31 21.05
CA GLU A 517 -11.89 6.26 20.76
C GLU A 517 -11.60 6.88 19.39
N GLY A 518 -10.46 7.55 19.28
CA GLY A 518 -9.97 8.11 18.02
C GLY A 518 -8.52 8.55 18.12
N ILE A 519 -7.96 9.04 17.01
CA ILE A 519 -6.59 9.56 16.96
C ILE A 519 -6.66 11.02 16.57
N VAL A 520 -6.11 11.87 17.43
CA VAL A 520 -6.01 13.32 17.22
C VAL A 520 -4.52 13.66 17.20
N GLY A 521 -4.04 14.26 16.11
CA GLY A 521 -2.60 14.44 15.89
C GLY A 521 -1.82 13.11 15.96
N ARG A 522 -0.98 12.96 17.00
CA ARG A 522 -0.14 11.78 17.28
C ARG A 522 -0.62 10.96 18.50
N THR A 523 -1.77 11.30 19.07
CA THR A 523 -2.24 10.77 20.36
C THR A 523 -3.47 9.92 20.14
N LYS A 524 -3.47 8.67 20.65
CA LYS A 524 -4.69 7.87 20.76
C LYS A 524 -5.49 8.42 21.93
N ILE A 525 -6.67 8.97 21.67
CA ILE A 525 -7.52 9.56 22.70
C ILE A 525 -8.77 8.70 22.88
N THR A 526 -9.04 8.32 24.13
CA THR A 526 -10.34 7.81 24.58
C THR A 526 -11.04 8.92 25.34
N VAL A 527 -12.23 9.34 24.92
CA VAL A 527 -13.07 10.32 25.62
C VAL A 527 -14.33 9.63 26.10
N VAL A 528 -14.59 9.67 27.41
CA VAL A 528 -15.82 9.15 28.00
C VAL A 528 -16.73 10.31 28.34
N ASP A 529 -17.87 10.38 27.65
CA ASP A 529 -18.96 11.28 28.00
C ASP A 529 -19.74 10.69 29.17
N THR A 530 -19.87 11.43 30.27
CA THR A 530 -20.56 10.96 31.49
C THR A 530 -21.98 11.49 31.57
N PRO A 531 -22.87 10.81 32.33
CA PRO A 531 -24.23 11.31 32.54
C PRO A 531 -24.22 12.72 33.16
N SER A 532 -25.14 13.54 32.70
CA SER A 532 -25.25 14.93 33.13
C SER A 532 -26.06 15.06 34.42
N TRP A 533 -25.50 15.72 35.45
CA TRP A 533 -26.28 16.12 36.63
C TRP A 533 -27.15 17.36 36.38
N ARG A 534 -28.21 17.54 37.18
CA ARG A 534 -29.06 18.73 37.09
C ARG A 534 -28.31 19.96 37.57
N LYS A 535 -28.41 21.05 36.81
CA LYS A 535 -27.77 22.33 37.14
C LYS A 535 -28.32 22.87 38.47
N GLY A 536 -27.43 23.23 39.40
CA GLY A 536 -27.76 23.77 40.72
C GLY A 536 -28.15 22.74 41.80
N PHE A 537 -28.27 21.46 41.46
CA PHE A 537 -28.56 20.39 42.41
C PHE A 537 -27.26 19.70 42.83
N SER A 538 -27.09 19.47 44.13
CA SER A 538 -25.89 18.85 44.66
C SER A 538 -25.97 17.33 44.56
N ALA A 539 -24.85 16.63 44.79
CA ALA A 539 -24.84 15.18 44.69
C ALA A 539 -25.87 14.51 45.63
N CYS A 540 -26.22 15.09 46.79
CA CYS A 540 -27.26 14.50 47.64
C CYS A 540 -28.66 14.49 47.00
N ASP A 541 -28.90 15.39 46.04
CA ASP A 541 -30.18 15.54 45.34
C ASP A 541 -30.21 14.75 44.01
N THR A 542 -29.10 14.13 43.64
CA THR A 542 -28.95 13.36 42.40
C THR A 542 -29.33 11.88 42.63
N PRO A 543 -30.10 11.25 41.73
CA PRO A 543 -30.42 9.82 41.84
C PRO A 543 -29.17 8.91 41.88
N GLU A 544 -29.18 7.87 42.71
CA GLU A 544 -28.05 6.93 42.85
C GLU A 544 -27.61 6.32 41.51
N ILE A 545 -28.54 6.01 40.61
CA ILE A 545 -28.21 5.47 39.27
C ILE A 545 -27.26 6.38 38.47
N ILE A 546 -27.35 7.71 38.63
CA ILE A 546 -26.46 8.66 37.96
C ILE A 546 -25.10 8.72 38.65
N LYS A 547 -25.05 8.55 39.98
CA LYS A 547 -23.79 8.48 40.75
C LYS A 547 -23.03 7.20 40.45
N ASP A 548 -23.75 6.08 40.43
CA ASP A 548 -23.20 4.76 40.09
C ASP A 548 -22.65 4.76 38.67
N GLU A 549 -23.38 5.33 37.70
CA GLU A 549 -22.88 5.41 36.32
C GLU A 549 -21.69 6.38 36.18
N LEU A 550 -21.66 7.46 36.97
CA LEU A 550 -20.49 8.35 37.04
C LEU A 550 -19.25 7.59 37.53
N LEU A 551 -19.38 6.75 38.57
CA LEU A 551 -18.29 5.88 39.04
C LEU A 551 -17.94 4.80 38.01
N HIS A 552 -18.95 4.19 37.38
CA HIS A 552 -18.78 3.17 36.34
C HIS A 552 -18.03 3.70 35.11
N SER A 553 -18.12 5.00 34.82
CA SER A 553 -17.37 5.64 33.73
C SER A 553 -15.84 5.46 33.85
N LEU A 554 -15.32 5.31 35.08
CA LEU A 554 -13.89 5.03 35.35
C LEU A 554 -13.45 3.69 34.75
N LEU A 555 -14.36 2.70 34.71
CA LEU A 555 -14.09 1.36 34.19
C LEU A 555 -14.05 1.31 32.66
N LYS A 556 -14.55 2.35 31.98
CA LYS A 556 -14.55 2.43 30.51
C LYS A 556 -13.20 2.88 29.91
N CYS A 557 -12.19 3.10 30.76
CA CYS A 557 -10.87 3.60 30.37
C CYS A 557 -9.69 2.89 31.07
N PRO A 558 -9.52 1.55 30.97
CA PRO A 558 -8.42 0.84 31.65
C PRO A 558 -7.02 1.28 31.15
N PRO A 559 -5.98 1.36 32.03
CA PRO A 559 -6.02 1.08 33.46
C PRO A 559 -6.84 2.09 34.28
N GLY A 560 -6.90 3.36 33.87
CA GLY A 560 -7.76 4.42 34.42
C GLY A 560 -7.58 5.74 33.66
N PRO A 561 -8.42 6.77 33.89
CA PRO A 561 -8.34 8.05 33.17
C PRO A 561 -7.03 8.78 33.48
N HIS A 562 -6.57 9.60 32.53
CA HIS A 562 -5.41 10.48 32.71
C HIS A 562 -5.83 11.88 33.19
N VAL A 563 -6.94 12.39 32.68
CA VAL A 563 -7.42 13.75 32.95
C VAL A 563 -8.95 13.79 32.96
N PHE A 564 -9.50 14.68 33.77
CA PHE A 564 -10.93 15.01 33.82
C PHE A 564 -11.13 16.41 33.25
N LEU A 565 -12.07 16.55 32.32
CA LEU A 565 -12.44 17.85 31.78
C LEU A 565 -13.81 18.22 32.34
N LEU A 566 -13.84 19.24 33.21
CA LEU A 566 -15.06 19.79 33.79
C LEU A 566 -15.61 20.87 32.87
N VAL A 567 -16.68 20.54 32.16
CA VAL A 567 -17.27 21.39 31.12
C VAL A 567 -18.22 22.40 31.73
N ILE A 568 -17.97 23.68 31.44
CA ILE A 568 -18.75 24.84 31.87
C ILE A 568 -19.20 25.62 30.62
N ASP A 569 -20.46 26.01 30.59
CA ASP A 569 -21.02 26.85 29.54
C ASP A 569 -20.73 28.33 29.85
N ALA A 570 -19.99 29.02 28.97
CA ALA A 570 -19.64 30.43 29.15
C ALA A 570 -20.81 31.40 28.90
N ASP A 571 -21.88 30.96 28.24
CA ASP A 571 -23.10 31.76 27.98
C ASP A 571 -24.05 31.73 29.20
N ALA A 572 -23.79 30.88 30.19
CA ALA A 572 -24.71 30.65 31.29
C ALA A 572 -24.12 31.06 32.64
N SER A 573 -24.85 31.91 33.39
CA SER A 573 -24.39 32.40 34.69
C SER A 573 -24.00 31.28 35.67
N PHE A 574 -22.91 31.48 36.41
CA PHE A 574 -22.31 30.56 37.36
C PHE A 574 -22.35 31.12 38.80
N ASN A 575 -23.19 30.54 39.65
CA ASN A 575 -23.39 31.01 41.04
C ASN A 575 -22.96 29.95 42.08
N ALA A 576 -23.11 30.28 43.37
CA ALA A 576 -22.73 29.41 44.48
C ALA A 576 -23.44 28.04 44.49
N GLN A 577 -24.67 27.95 43.96
CA GLN A 577 -25.36 26.66 43.83
C GLN A 577 -24.71 25.80 42.73
N HIS A 578 -24.28 26.41 41.63
CA HIS A 578 -23.53 25.72 40.57
C HIS A 578 -22.17 25.21 41.06
N LEU A 579 -21.45 26.03 41.86
CA LEU A 579 -20.23 25.61 42.55
C LEU A 579 -20.49 24.38 43.43
N LYS A 580 -21.46 24.47 44.34
CA LYS A 580 -21.81 23.35 45.23
C LYS A 580 -22.17 22.08 44.45
N ALA A 581 -22.92 22.23 43.35
CA ALA A 581 -23.25 21.12 42.47
C ALA A 581 -22.00 20.47 41.86
N ALA A 582 -21.14 21.24 41.21
CA ALA A 582 -19.91 20.73 40.60
C ALA A 582 -18.99 20.08 41.65
N THR A 583 -18.77 20.75 42.78
CA THR A 583 -17.89 20.25 43.85
C THR A 583 -18.35 18.91 44.38
N THR A 584 -19.62 18.80 44.80
CA THR A 584 -20.14 17.58 45.41
C THR A 584 -20.20 16.39 44.44
N HIS A 585 -20.35 16.61 43.13
CA HIS A 585 -20.33 15.53 42.13
C HIS A 585 -18.91 15.08 41.79
N VAL A 586 -17.97 16.01 41.62
CA VAL A 586 -16.56 15.68 41.35
C VAL A 586 -15.95 14.95 42.53
N GLU A 587 -16.30 15.32 43.76
CA GLU A 587 -15.82 14.65 44.99
C GLU A 587 -16.31 13.21 45.16
N LEU A 588 -17.35 12.77 44.44
CA LEU A 588 -17.73 11.34 44.40
C LEU A 588 -16.61 10.47 43.82
N LEU A 589 -15.75 11.05 42.97
CA LEU A 589 -14.59 10.37 42.36
C LEU A 589 -13.35 10.41 43.27
N GLY A 590 -13.45 11.04 44.44
CA GLY A 590 -12.37 11.21 45.41
C GLY A 590 -11.66 12.56 45.32
N GLU A 591 -11.11 13.03 46.43
CA GLU A 591 -10.50 14.36 46.56
C GLU A 591 -9.26 14.55 45.65
N SER A 592 -8.53 13.47 45.36
CA SER A 592 -7.35 13.53 44.48
C SER A 592 -7.68 13.90 43.04
N VAL A 593 -8.94 13.75 42.60
CA VAL A 593 -9.38 14.00 41.22
C VAL A 593 -9.12 15.44 40.80
N TRP A 594 -9.18 16.39 41.77
CA TRP A 594 -8.96 17.80 41.51
C TRP A 594 -7.57 18.05 40.93
N LYS A 595 -6.54 17.29 41.35
CA LYS A 595 -5.18 17.39 40.78
C LYS A 595 -5.13 17.03 39.30
N HIS A 596 -6.09 16.29 38.76
CA HIS A 596 -6.16 15.87 37.37
C HIS A 596 -7.36 16.48 36.62
N THR A 597 -8.03 17.47 37.21
CA THR A 597 -9.20 18.15 36.62
C THR A 597 -8.82 19.49 36.00
N MET A 598 -9.28 19.73 34.77
CA MET A 598 -9.17 21.01 34.06
C MET A 598 -10.57 21.52 33.70
N VAL A 599 -10.80 22.82 33.80
CA VAL A 599 -12.07 23.43 33.38
C VAL A 599 -12.06 23.68 31.87
N VAL A 600 -13.10 23.25 31.16
CA VAL A 600 -13.27 23.55 29.73
C VAL A 600 -14.50 24.42 29.55
N PHE A 601 -14.29 25.65 29.08
CA PHE A 601 -15.36 26.58 28.75
C PHE A 601 -15.84 26.32 27.33
N THR A 602 -17.10 25.98 27.16
CA THR A 602 -17.76 25.92 25.85
C THR A 602 -18.36 27.28 25.50
N ARG A 603 -18.67 27.48 24.22
CA ARG A 603 -19.22 28.73 23.68
C ARG A 603 -18.27 29.93 23.86
N GLY A 604 -16.98 29.70 23.56
CA GLY A 604 -15.97 30.76 23.63
C GLY A 604 -16.28 31.98 22.77
N ASP A 605 -17.07 31.82 21.70
CA ASP A 605 -17.59 32.89 20.86
C ASP A 605 -18.39 33.94 21.64
N TRP A 606 -19.07 33.54 22.72
CA TRP A 606 -19.85 34.46 23.57
C TRP A 606 -19.02 35.42 24.41
N LEU A 607 -17.71 35.14 24.58
CA LEU A 607 -16.80 36.04 25.30
C LEU A 607 -16.54 37.33 24.52
N GLY A 608 -16.75 37.33 23.19
CA GLY A 608 -16.51 38.48 22.32
C GLY A 608 -15.06 38.93 22.38
N SER A 609 -14.81 40.17 22.79
CA SER A 609 -13.45 40.72 22.94
C SER A 609 -12.85 40.54 24.34
N ARG A 610 -13.59 39.96 25.29
CA ARG A 610 -13.12 39.76 26.65
C ARG A 610 -12.20 38.56 26.72
N SER A 611 -11.17 38.63 27.57
CA SER A 611 -10.40 37.42 27.88
C SER A 611 -11.21 36.48 28.78
N ILE A 612 -10.83 35.21 28.81
CA ILE A 612 -11.48 34.25 29.71
C ILE A 612 -11.22 34.60 31.18
N GLU A 613 -10.08 35.20 31.50
CA GLU A 613 -9.74 35.69 32.84
C GLU A 613 -10.68 36.82 33.27
N GLU A 614 -10.94 37.80 32.39
CA GLU A 614 -11.91 38.87 32.66
C GLU A 614 -13.32 38.31 32.89
N TYR A 615 -13.71 37.26 32.16
CA TYR A 615 -14.98 36.56 32.39
C TYR A 615 -15.02 35.85 33.74
N ILE A 616 -13.98 35.08 34.08
CA ILE A 616 -13.90 34.37 35.38
C ILE A 616 -13.97 35.36 36.55
N GLU A 617 -13.28 36.49 36.44
CA GLU A 617 -13.33 37.56 37.44
C GLU A 617 -14.73 38.19 37.53
N GLY A 618 -15.33 38.53 36.37
CA GLY A 618 -16.63 39.18 36.27
C GLY A 618 -17.82 38.31 36.71
N GLU A 619 -17.75 37.00 36.51
CA GLU A 619 -18.79 36.05 36.93
C GLU A 619 -18.83 35.87 38.46
N GLY A 620 -17.70 36.14 39.12
CA GLY A 620 -17.58 36.27 40.57
C GLY A 620 -17.02 35.06 41.30
N ASN A 621 -17.02 35.17 42.63
CA ASN A 621 -16.27 34.26 43.53
C ASN A 621 -16.59 32.77 43.32
N ALA A 622 -17.81 32.42 42.93
CA ALA A 622 -18.19 31.03 42.75
C ALA A 622 -17.41 30.34 41.61
N LEU A 623 -17.24 31.02 40.48
CA LEU A 623 -16.49 30.47 39.34
C LEU A 623 -14.98 30.51 39.61
N GLN A 624 -14.48 31.61 40.20
CA GLN A 624 -13.08 31.75 40.61
C GLN A 624 -12.68 30.60 41.53
N CYS A 625 -13.45 30.33 42.60
CA CYS A 625 -13.18 29.23 43.51
C CYS A 625 -13.15 27.85 42.82
N LEU A 626 -13.98 27.63 41.79
CA LEU A 626 -13.97 26.36 41.04
C LEU A 626 -12.66 26.22 40.25
N VAL A 627 -12.26 27.27 39.52
CA VAL A 627 -11.05 27.30 38.70
C VAL A 627 -9.79 27.17 39.57
N GLU A 628 -9.75 27.85 40.71
CA GLU A 628 -8.69 27.72 41.71
C GLU A 628 -8.57 26.30 42.26
N ARG A 629 -9.71 25.62 42.51
CA ARG A 629 -9.72 24.22 42.96
C ARG A 629 -9.18 23.26 41.91
N CYS A 630 -9.30 23.61 40.63
CA CYS A 630 -8.63 22.94 39.52
C CYS A 630 -7.18 23.39 39.34
N GLY A 631 -6.59 24.19 40.23
CA GLY A 631 -5.22 24.67 40.13
C GLY A 631 -5.01 25.66 38.99
N ASN A 632 -6.02 26.48 38.69
CA ASN A 632 -6.03 27.45 37.59
C ASN A 632 -5.80 26.83 36.20
N ARG A 633 -6.18 25.56 36.03
CA ARG A 633 -6.15 24.89 34.72
C ARG A 633 -7.48 25.06 34.04
N TYR A 634 -7.47 25.80 32.95
CA TYR A 634 -8.63 25.95 32.08
C TYR A 634 -8.26 26.09 30.60
N HIS A 635 -9.26 25.81 29.76
CA HIS A 635 -9.19 25.96 28.30
C HIS A 635 -10.56 26.41 27.77
N VAL A 636 -10.58 27.09 26.63
CA VAL A 636 -11.79 27.63 26.01
C VAL A 636 -11.94 27.02 24.62
N LEU A 637 -13.12 26.48 24.32
CA LEU A 637 -13.47 25.95 23.00
C LEU A 637 -14.54 26.83 22.35
N ASP A 638 -14.24 27.33 21.16
CA ASP A 638 -15.20 27.97 20.29
C ASP A 638 -15.83 26.91 19.39
N ASN A 639 -16.99 26.42 19.81
CA ASN A 639 -17.71 25.39 19.09
C ASN A 639 -18.36 25.90 17.78
N MET A 640 -18.34 27.21 17.50
CA MET A 640 -18.83 27.79 16.25
C MET A 640 -17.74 27.85 15.17
N ASN A 641 -16.47 27.76 15.56
CA ASN A 641 -15.32 27.75 14.66
C ASN A 641 -14.79 26.32 14.44
N GLU A 642 -15.63 25.44 13.90
CA GLU A 642 -15.36 24.00 13.73
C GLU A 642 -14.14 23.67 12.85
N ASP A 643 -13.63 24.63 12.08
CA ASP A 643 -12.47 24.44 11.20
C ASP A 643 -11.13 24.83 11.86
N ASP A 644 -11.17 25.37 13.09
CA ASP A 644 -9.97 25.75 13.84
C ASP A 644 -9.42 24.59 14.69
N SER A 645 -8.61 23.74 14.07
CA SER A 645 -7.96 22.62 14.76
C SER A 645 -6.94 23.05 15.84
N SER A 646 -6.53 24.33 15.86
CA SER A 646 -5.51 24.82 16.81
C SER A 646 -5.99 24.79 18.26
N GLN A 647 -7.31 24.95 18.49
CA GLN A 647 -7.90 24.90 19.82
C GLN A 647 -7.74 23.52 20.47
N VAL A 648 -7.87 22.46 19.67
CA VAL A 648 -7.68 21.08 20.13
C VAL A 648 -6.20 20.81 20.40
N ASP A 649 -5.30 21.30 19.55
CA ASP A 649 -3.86 21.15 19.76
C ASP A 649 -3.41 21.84 21.07
N ASP A 650 -3.87 23.08 21.32
CA ASP A 650 -3.61 23.83 22.55
C ASP A 650 -4.19 23.13 23.79
N LEU A 651 -5.39 22.55 23.69
CA LEU A 651 -6.00 21.76 24.75
C LEU A 651 -5.10 20.55 25.10
N LEU A 652 -4.62 19.82 24.09
CA LEU A 652 -3.78 18.64 24.29
C LEU A 652 -2.40 19.00 24.88
N GLU A 653 -1.83 20.15 24.51
CA GLU A 653 -0.60 20.66 25.12
C GLU A 653 -0.81 20.97 26.61
N LYS A 654 -1.88 21.69 26.96
CA LYS A 654 -2.21 21.98 28.37
C LYS A 654 -2.45 20.72 29.19
N ILE A 655 -3.10 19.70 28.60
CA ILE A 655 -3.26 18.39 29.25
C ILE A 655 -1.91 17.71 29.45
N THR A 656 -1.02 17.77 28.47
CA THR A 656 0.32 17.17 28.59
C THR A 656 1.13 17.82 29.71
N LEU A 657 1.11 19.16 29.82
CA LEU A 657 1.73 19.90 30.92
C LEU A 657 1.13 19.52 32.28
N THR A 658 -0.19 19.33 32.32
CA THR A 658 -0.91 18.87 33.52
C THR A 658 -0.41 17.49 33.97
N LEU A 659 -0.20 16.56 33.03
CA LEU A 659 0.30 15.22 33.35
C LEU A 659 1.77 15.25 33.79
N ALA A 660 2.60 16.11 33.18
CA ALA A 660 4.01 16.25 33.55
C ALA A 660 4.20 16.83 34.96
N GLY A 661 3.36 17.80 35.36
CA GLY A 661 3.44 18.43 36.69
C GLY A 661 2.99 17.56 37.86
N ASN A 662 2.22 16.49 37.60
CA ASN A 662 1.62 15.64 38.63
C ASN A 662 2.38 14.33 38.93
N GLY A 663 3.48 14.05 38.22
CA GLY A 663 4.22 12.78 38.35
C GLY A 663 3.47 11.57 37.77
N VAL A 664 4.09 10.38 37.82
CA VAL A 664 3.58 9.11 37.22
C VAL A 664 2.34 8.55 37.95
N GLU A 665 1.81 9.25 38.96
CA GLU A 665 0.56 8.87 39.62
C GLU A 665 -0.64 9.10 38.70
N THR A 666 -1.05 8.04 38.00
CA THR A 666 -2.34 8.05 37.30
C THR A 666 -3.49 8.05 38.32
N PRO A 667 -4.59 8.81 38.08
CA PRO A 667 -5.81 8.83 38.93
C PRO A 667 -6.33 7.43 39.30
N THR A 668 -6.01 6.45 38.46
CA THR A 668 -6.29 5.03 38.56
C THR A 668 -6.04 4.43 39.95
N THR A 669 -4.91 4.72 40.57
CA THR A 669 -4.51 4.06 41.83
C THR A 669 -5.36 4.54 43.01
N VAL A 670 -5.89 5.76 42.93
CA VAL A 670 -6.66 6.38 44.02
C VAL A 670 -8.17 6.13 43.85
N CYS A 671 -8.72 6.27 42.64
CA CYS A 671 -10.16 6.15 42.40
C CYS A 671 -10.67 4.70 42.49
N MET A 672 -9.87 3.71 42.08
CA MET A 672 -10.26 2.29 42.14
C MET A 672 -10.35 1.73 43.57
N SER A 673 -9.69 2.38 44.54
CA SER A 673 -9.76 1.98 45.96
C SER A 673 -11.11 2.30 46.63
N GLN A 674 -11.93 3.17 46.02
CA GLN A 674 -13.21 3.66 46.55
C GLN A 674 -14.43 2.93 45.98
N ILE A 675 -14.23 2.08 44.96
CA ILE A 675 -15.30 1.23 44.40
C ILE A 675 -15.55 0.10 45.41
N LYS A 676 -16.65 0.17 46.17
CA LYS A 676 -17.07 -0.94 47.05
C LYS A 676 -17.16 -2.24 46.25
N PRO A 677 -16.77 -3.41 46.80
CA PRO A 677 -16.86 -4.71 46.11
C PRO A 677 -18.28 -5.14 45.69
N THR A 678 -19.30 -4.36 46.03
CA THR A 678 -20.72 -4.71 45.87
C THR A 678 -21.25 -4.53 44.44
N LEU A 679 -20.49 -3.92 43.51
CA LEU A 679 -20.87 -3.78 42.09
C LEU A 679 -20.29 -4.87 41.17
N VAL A 680 -19.52 -5.83 41.71
CA VAL A 680 -18.91 -6.93 40.93
C VAL A 680 -19.80 -8.19 40.86
N SER A 681 -20.97 -8.20 41.50
CA SER A 681 -21.79 -9.43 41.60
C SER A 681 -22.97 -9.56 40.62
N THR A 682 -23.21 -8.65 39.68
CA THR A 682 -24.38 -8.75 38.77
C THR A 682 -24.08 -9.15 37.32
N THR A 683 -22.83 -9.42 36.94
CA THR A 683 -22.50 -9.93 35.59
C THR A 683 -22.67 -11.44 35.39
N SER A 684 -23.22 -12.18 36.35
CA SER A 684 -23.49 -13.63 36.20
C SER A 684 -24.95 -14.00 35.87
N CYS A 685 -25.89 -13.05 35.81
CA CYS A 685 -27.31 -13.35 35.52
C CYS A 685 -27.87 -12.54 34.35
N LEU A 686 -27.30 -12.68 33.15
CA LEU A 686 -27.97 -12.39 31.86
C LEU A 686 -27.32 -13.20 30.71
N LYS A 687 -27.12 -14.49 30.96
CA LYS A 687 -27.00 -15.53 29.93
C LYS A 687 -27.96 -16.66 30.25
N ARG A 688 -29.23 -16.48 29.89
CA ARG A 688 -30.13 -17.52 29.41
C ARG A 688 -31.20 -16.90 28.56
#